data_AF-A0A1G9KTP7-F1
#
_entry.id   AF-A0A1G9KTP7-F1
#
_cell.length_a   1.000
_cell.length_b   1.000
_cell.length_c   1.000
_cell.angle_alpha   90.00
_cell.angle_beta   90.00
_cell.angle_gamma   90.00
#
_symmetry.space_group_name_H-M   'P 1'
#
loop_
_entity.id
_entity.type
_entity.pdbx_description
1 polymer ?
#
loop_
_entity_poly.entity_id
_entity_poly.type
_entity_poly.pdbx_seq_one_letter_code
_entity_poly.pdbx_strand_id
1 'polypeptide(L)'
;MGKKKRVLTTSLVATAIVSSVIPAQALSQTSDNQNADTFSNSDRKSRDKYEPISNKLTRNNINDSNNKNLLPDTLQVSDKLISMTQKENIKINAEFNYEVKEENLKWTFGGKDISSWKTWSPDKKDYSGQEFLKIENLKINTTKDESGKLKSVVTADLNTELLYDTVDLSPRSIRVKYPDMIGNYDLKIEDKSTNTSFKNTMKLNVYDSYRKYDELKPELDQIFKNAKSNIYLNYESIGKSVEGRDMHFVVMAKDKSSVDKYLNETVPMMLENPEQLQQKIKNKALGDYKIPIFINNIHADEAPGVDAQLDLLKKLTTQDIIKYKTLDKNNKETEVELNVKDLLDNVIFVMSITENPDGRYYNTRANANGFDLNRDNGYQTQVETLSIVEQIAKWNPISFLDLHGFVKGFLIEPCTPPHDPNYEYDLIAKNATAQAHAMGNAGIANTKYDSYEIPFEDYDVNGGWDDATAAYTGTYALHHGAMSHTIEVPELNQDSVDAFVNAILGASSFVLDGKDELFISQLEYYKRGVNGEDNRAADKYFVNSKGESIGRPRGNYENFFPEYYVLPVDSKLQKNIPEVQETVKYLLRNGVKVDTLDSDTKVGNTIYPKGSYVVDMHQAKRGYANLVLYDGINASDFKEMYAEIVMNFPDVRGFDNYEVRNKNVFKGKLKSVKSVEKIETKVNGDSEKYIIKNSNNDAIKAINELLSKNKDVYVLAKDSKDNEEGDYVVNKKDLSEISKKYTLDIEPFKDDIPTLKLREPKVYATGSYSKFVLNELGFKLVNKSEDSNIIIDDIGSTNPKDLKNGVDYLGIGEDSIVNVGEKVIPGLKLGKTDSYHEGLLKGEYLDDRATGGYDNEKYIYTANGSWINNVPKGVKEIAKVSNENDFYVSGWWPNNEQVKGKTMGVTTDLEDTTLTLYANTITNKAHTKGTYRLIANAVYDSVDSELGYTSIEGNDRYETAIKLSQSKFDKADTVVIVNGNSLADGLTATPLATYKKSPILLTNGHNLSKETKDEIKRLGAKNVIIAGGNISVKDNIETELKSIGISKIERLGGSNRYDTSLKIAKYIDEKCFDIKDVVITGGSGEADALSISSISASKKMPIILSQKQDINDSTYNWLKSEQLEDAYIIGGKNSVDDKVLEKVDKITAKDIKNNRIAGKDRYETNAKVLEKFYSKDLETAYVAKGKELIDALSTGPIASMDNAPVIIVGNDLNQEQVNVLNSKNAKSIVKVGGGIQNKVINKVISLLSK
;
A
#
# COMPACT_ATOMS: atom_id res chain seq x y z
N MET A 1 28.60 -41.78 49.77
CA MET A 1 29.29 -42.76 48.90
C MET A 1 28.30 -43.23 47.84
N GLY A 2 28.71 -43.26 46.56
CA GLY A 2 27.94 -43.85 45.46
C GLY A 2 27.46 -42.88 44.36
N LYS A 3 28.40 -42.33 43.58
CA LYS A 3 28.13 -41.64 42.30
C LYS A 3 27.50 -42.61 41.28
N LYS A 4 26.49 -42.17 40.52
CA LYS A 4 26.32 -42.55 39.10
C LYS A 4 25.86 -41.35 38.27
N LYS A 5 26.69 -41.04 37.26
CA LYS A 5 26.44 -40.08 36.17
C LYS A 5 25.18 -40.50 35.39
N ARG A 6 24.35 -39.53 35.02
CA ARG A 6 23.46 -39.63 33.85
C ARG A 6 23.85 -38.55 32.85
N VAL A 7 23.93 -39.00 31.61
CA VAL A 7 24.40 -38.34 30.40
C VAL A 7 23.36 -37.30 29.95
N LEU A 8 23.82 -36.08 29.65
CA LEU A 8 23.03 -35.10 28.90
C LEU A 8 22.77 -35.66 27.50
N THR A 9 21.49 -35.81 27.16
CA THR A 9 21.02 -35.84 25.77
C THR A 9 20.32 -34.52 25.53
N THR A 10 20.99 -33.64 24.79
CA THR A 10 20.40 -32.44 24.18
C THR A 10 19.33 -32.87 23.18
N SER A 11 18.06 -32.68 23.52
CA SER A 11 17.00 -32.57 22.50
C SER A 11 16.93 -31.10 22.11
N LEU A 12 17.29 -30.80 20.86
CA LEU A 12 16.91 -29.56 20.20
C LEU A 12 15.38 -29.54 20.14
N VAL A 13 14.77 -28.64 20.90
CA VAL A 13 13.39 -28.20 20.66
C VAL A 13 13.47 -27.29 19.43
N ALA A 14 13.05 -27.79 18.28
CA ALA A 14 12.85 -26.97 17.09
C ALA A 14 11.55 -26.19 17.29
N THR A 15 11.66 -24.95 17.73
CA THR A 15 10.58 -23.96 17.67
C THR A 15 10.25 -23.73 16.20
N ALA A 16 9.06 -24.17 15.76
CA ALA A 16 8.56 -23.86 14.42
C ALA A 16 8.12 -22.40 14.40
N ILE A 17 9.04 -21.51 14.00
CA ILE A 17 8.74 -20.12 13.68
C ILE A 17 7.92 -20.14 12.37
N VAL A 18 6.62 -19.86 12.45
CA VAL A 18 5.79 -19.53 11.28
C VAL A 18 6.37 -18.24 10.69
N SER A 19 7.17 -18.40 9.65
CA SER A 19 7.84 -17.27 8.99
C SER A 19 6.84 -16.61 8.04
N SER A 20 6.46 -15.38 8.38
CA SER A 20 5.70 -14.47 7.54
C SER A 20 6.38 -14.24 6.18
N VAL A 21 5.54 -14.30 5.15
CA VAL A 21 5.62 -13.79 3.77
C VAL A 21 6.90 -13.00 3.38
N ILE A 22 7.61 -13.51 2.38
CA ILE A 22 8.44 -12.72 1.45
C ILE A 22 7.72 -12.75 0.09
N PRO A 23 7.43 -11.60 -0.57
CA PRO A 23 6.83 -11.58 -1.89
C PRO A 23 7.82 -12.10 -2.95
N ALA A 24 7.41 -13.09 -3.73
CA ALA A 24 8.21 -13.61 -4.84
C ALA A 24 8.05 -12.71 -6.08
N GLN A 25 8.97 -11.76 -6.26
CA GLN A 25 9.33 -11.21 -7.58
C GLN A 25 10.45 -12.08 -8.16
N ALA A 26 10.16 -12.82 -9.23
CA ALA A 26 11.07 -13.07 -10.38
C ALA A 26 10.51 -14.21 -11.24
N LEU A 27 10.05 -13.87 -12.46
CA LEU A 27 10.36 -14.52 -13.74
C LEU A 27 9.33 -14.07 -14.80
N SER A 28 9.57 -12.90 -15.42
CA SER A 28 9.10 -12.66 -16.79
C SER A 28 10.23 -12.00 -17.57
N GLN A 29 10.95 -12.80 -18.35
CA GLN A 29 11.68 -12.26 -19.48
C GLN A 29 11.26 -13.03 -20.73
N THR A 30 11.07 -12.23 -21.79
CA THR A 30 10.81 -12.58 -23.18
C THR A 30 9.35 -12.80 -23.59
N SER A 31 8.69 -11.71 -23.97
CA SER A 31 8.20 -11.59 -25.35
C SER A 31 7.94 -10.12 -25.67
N ASP A 32 8.68 -9.61 -26.65
CA ASP A 32 8.33 -8.39 -27.36
C ASP A 32 6.92 -8.56 -27.93
N ASN A 33 6.02 -7.61 -27.65
CA ASN A 33 5.05 -7.21 -28.65
C ASN A 33 4.58 -5.77 -28.40
N GLN A 34 4.99 -4.92 -29.33
CA GLN A 34 4.49 -3.58 -29.54
C GLN A 34 3.02 -3.62 -30.00
N ASN A 35 2.33 -2.50 -29.72
CA ASN A 35 1.05 -2.04 -30.27
C ASN A 35 -0.23 -2.54 -29.57
N ALA A 36 -0.67 -1.77 -28.58
CA ALA A 36 -2.08 -1.64 -28.23
C ALA A 36 -2.53 -0.21 -28.55
N ASP A 37 -2.96 0.01 -29.80
CA ASP A 37 -3.78 1.17 -30.16
C ASP A 37 -5.26 0.73 -30.22
N THR A 38 -6.06 1.42 -29.42
CA THR A 38 -7.48 1.75 -29.57
C THR A 38 -8.31 0.91 -30.54
N PHE A 39 -9.40 0.27 -30.10
CA PHE A 39 -10.63 0.26 -30.90
C PHE A 39 -11.91 0.07 -30.07
N SER A 40 -12.89 0.85 -30.50
CA SER A 40 -14.25 1.07 -30.03
C SER A 40 -15.19 -0.14 -30.20
N ASN A 41 -16.23 -0.14 -29.36
CA ASN A 41 -17.51 -0.82 -29.54
C ASN A 41 -18.03 -0.80 -30.99
N SER A 42 -18.11 -1.97 -31.63
CA SER A 42 -19.18 -2.31 -32.56
C SER A 42 -19.18 -3.81 -32.89
N ASP A 43 -20.39 -4.37 -32.95
CA ASP A 43 -20.77 -5.63 -33.60
C ASP A 43 -20.62 -6.96 -32.85
N ARG A 44 -21.68 -7.22 -32.06
CA ARG A 44 -22.31 -8.54 -31.93
C ARG A 44 -22.48 -9.21 -33.30
N LYS A 45 -21.86 -10.37 -33.52
CA LYS A 45 -22.44 -11.61 -34.10
C LYS A 45 -21.33 -12.59 -34.53
N SER A 46 -21.08 -13.62 -33.73
CA SER A 46 -21.04 -15.01 -34.17
C SER A 46 -21.02 -15.92 -32.95
N ARG A 47 -22.16 -16.55 -32.68
CA ARG A 47 -22.29 -17.66 -31.74
C ARG A 47 -21.74 -18.90 -32.42
N ASP A 48 -20.55 -19.35 -32.03
CA ASP A 48 -20.16 -20.74 -32.28
C ASP A 48 -20.64 -21.61 -31.14
N LYS A 49 -21.52 -22.54 -31.51
CA LYS A 49 -22.14 -23.53 -30.65
C LYS A 49 -21.06 -24.49 -30.16
N TYR A 50 -20.71 -24.42 -28.88
CA TYR A 50 -20.12 -25.55 -28.18
C TYR A 50 -21.25 -26.46 -27.69
N GLU A 51 -21.34 -27.66 -28.26
CA GLU A 51 -22.13 -28.75 -27.66
C GLU A 51 -21.37 -29.28 -26.43
N PRO A 52 -22.02 -29.39 -25.25
CA PRO A 52 -21.38 -29.93 -24.06
C PRO A 52 -21.29 -31.46 -24.17
N ILE A 53 -20.06 -31.98 -24.24
CA ILE A 53 -19.78 -33.41 -24.16
C ILE A 53 -19.92 -33.84 -22.69
N SER A 54 -20.95 -34.64 -22.40
CA SER A 54 -21.18 -35.19 -21.07
C SER A 54 -20.13 -36.23 -20.70
N ASN A 55 -19.36 -36.01 -19.63
CA ASN A 55 -18.59 -37.06 -18.98
C ASN A 55 -19.19 -37.36 -17.61
N LYS A 56 -19.90 -38.49 -17.51
CA LYS A 56 -20.18 -39.16 -16.24
C LYS A 56 -18.89 -39.84 -15.78
N LEU A 57 -18.31 -39.41 -14.66
CA LEU A 57 -17.36 -40.21 -13.89
C LEU A 57 -17.94 -40.36 -12.48
N THR A 58 -18.62 -41.48 -12.27
CA THR A 58 -18.82 -42.10 -10.96
C THR A 58 -18.13 -43.46 -11.04
N ARG A 59 -17.35 -43.83 -10.02
CA ARG A 59 -16.74 -45.16 -9.89
C ARG A 59 -17.84 -46.21 -10.03
N ASN A 60 -17.94 -46.86 -11.18
CA ASN A 60 -18.76 -48.05 -11.38
C ASN A 60 -17.89 -49.27 -11.05
N ASN A 61 -18.34 -50.08 -10.10
CA ASN A 61 -17.87 -51.45 -9.96
C ASN A 61 -18.19 -52.21 -11.26
N ILE A 62 -17.18 -52.48 -12.08
CA ILE A 62 -17.31 -53.40 -13.22
C ILE A 62 -17.11 -54.82 -12.68
N ASN A 63 -18.20 -55.39 -12.17
CA ASN A 63 -18.41 -56.84 -12.13
C ASN A 63 -19.80 -57.08 -12.73
N ASP A 64 -19.91 -56.97 -14.05
CA ASP A 64 -20.98 -57.66 -14.75
C ASP A 64 -20.56 -58.03 -16.18
N SER A 65 -20.53 -59.34 -16.40
CA SER A 65 -20.28 -59.97 -17.69
C SER A 65 -21.52 -59.85 -18.58
N ASN A 66 -21.29 -59.57 -19.86
CA ASN A 66 -22.21 -59.61 -21.01
C ASN A 66 -22.68 -58.25 -21.53
N ASN A 67 -21.89 -57.66 -22.43
CA ASN A 67 -22.45 -56.95 -23.56
C ASN A 67 -21.57 -57.15 -24.81
N LYS A 68 -22.03 -58.05 -25.70
CA LYS A 68 -21.47 -58.28 -27.03
C LYS A 68 -22.11 -57.27 -27.99
N ASN A 69 -21.39 -56.19 -28.29
CA ASN A 69 -21.31 -55.51 -29.59
C ASN A 69 -20.79 -54.08 -29.39
N LEU A 70 -19.49 -53.88 -29.61
CA LEU A 70 -18.83 -52.60 -29.94
C LEU A 70 -17.34 -52.87 -30.13
N LEU A 71 -16.84 -52.91 -31.36
CA LEU A 71 -15.43 -52.71 -31.75
C LEU A 71 -15.47 -52.15 -33.19
N PRO A 72 -14.61 -51.18 -33.57
CA PRO A 72 -13.15 -51.35 -33.51
C PRO A 72 -12.34 -50.07 -33.17
N ASP A 73 -11.01 -50.18 -33.09
CA ASP A 73 -10.04 -49.07 -33.23
C ASP A 73 -9.91 -48.02 -32.10
N THR A 74 -9.96 -48.40 -30.81
CA THR A 74 -9.68 -47.45 -29.72
C THR A 74 -8.90 -48.04 -28.55
N LEU A 75 -8.10 -47.18 -27.91
CA LEU A 75 -7.43 -47.44 -26.63
C LEU A 75 -8.45 -47.27 -25.50
N GLN A 76 -8.69 -48.31 -24.72
CA GLN A 76 -9.55 -48.28 -23.54
C GLN A 76 -8.70 -48.30 -22.26
N VAL A 77 -9.19 -47.59 -21.24
CA VAL A 77 -8.57 -47.50 -19.92
C VAL A 77 -9.64 -47.73 -18.85
N SER A 78 -9.28 -48.36 -17.73
CA SER A 78 -10.19 -48.60 -16.60
C SER A 78 -10.54 -47.33 -15.83
N ASP A 79 -9.63 -46.36 -15.82
CA ASP A 79 -9.83 -45.03 -15.25
C ASP A 79 -9.18 -44.01 -16.19
N LYS A 80 -9.74 -42.80 -16.23
CA LYS A 80 -9.21 -41.67 -17.00
C LYS A 80 -8.51 -40.64 -16.12
N LEU A 81 -8.55 -40.81 -14.80
CA LEU A 81 -7.94 -39.91 -13.84
C LEU A 81 -6.60 -40.45 -13.35
N ILE A 82 -5.62 -39.57 -13.24
CA ILE A 82 -4.35 -39.83 -12.56
C ILE A 82 -4.21 -38.79 -11.46
N SER A 83 -4.13 -39.26 -10.21
CA SER A 83 -3.92 -38.42 -9.03
C SER A 83 -2.43 -38.13 -8.82
N MET A 84 -2.08 -36.94 -8.32
CA MET A 84 -0.73 -36.60 -7.91
C MET A 84 -0.43 -37.06 -6.47
N THR A 85 -1.47 -37.22 -5.65
CA THR A 85 -1.38 -37.60 -4.23
C THR A 85 -1.63 -39.09 -3.98
N GLN A 86 -1.93 -39.86 -5.03
CA GLN A 86 -2.21 -41.29 -4.93
C GLN A 86 -1.54 -42.06 -6.08
N LYS A 87 -1.06 -43.26 -5.77
CA LYS A 87 -0.55 -44.20 -6.77
C LYS A 87 -1.71 -44.95 -7.40
N GLU A 88 -1.73 -45.02 -8.73
CA GLU A 88 -2.80 -45.65 -9.49
C GLU A 88 -2.29 -46.84 -10.31
N ASN A 89 -3.16 -47.84 -10.49
CA ASN A 89 -2.96 -48.94 -11.42
C ASN A 89 -4.09 -48.93 -12.44
N ILE A 90 -3.82 -48.37 -13.63
CA ILE A 90 -4.81 -48.19 -14.68
C ILE A 90 -4.67 -49.31 -15.71
N LYS A 91 -5.71 -50.14 -15.86
CA LYS A 91 -5.74 -51.21 -16.85
C LYS A 91 -5.95 -50.62 -18.24
N ILE A 92 -5.14 -51.05 -19.19
CA ILE A 92 -5.17 -50.65 -20.59
C ILE A 92 -5.59 -51.84 -21.44
N ASN A 93 -6.45 -51.57 -22.43
CA ASN A 93 -6.81 -52.52 -23.48
C ASN A 93 -6.86 -51.80 -24.84
N ALA A 94 -6.11 -52.29 -25.83
CA ALA A 94 -6.12 -51.77 -27.20
C ALA A 94 -6.25 -52.91 -28.19
N GLU A 95 -6.98 -52.69 -29.27
CA GLU A 95 -7.22 -53.70 -30.29
C GLU A 95 -6.73 -53.25 -31.66
N PHE A 96 -5.95 -54.11 -32.31
CA PHE A 96 -5.40 -53.91 -33.64
C PHE A 96 -5.95 -54.97 -34.59
N ASN A 97 -6.32 -54.57 -35.81
CA ASN A 97 -6.86 -55.45 -36.85
C ASN A 97 -5.77 -56.18 -37.65
N TYR A 98 -4.61 -56.41 -37.05
CA TYR A 98 -3.47 -57.11 -37.61
C TYR A 98 -2.56 -57.62 -36.46
N GLU A 99 -1.52 -58.40 -36.79
CA GLU A 99 -0.55 -58.90 -35.80
C GLU A 99 0.42 -57.80 -35.34
N VAL A 100 0.43 -57.53 -34.03
CA VAL A 100 1.34 -56.56 -33.40
C VAL A 100 2.46 -57.31 -32.66
N LYS A 101 3.67 -56.74 -32.70
CA LYS A 101 4.81 -57.20 -31.91
C LYS A 101 5.19 -56.18 -30.85
N GLU A 102 5.60 -56.67 -29.68
CA GLU A 102 5.94 -55.85 -28.53
C GLU A 102 7.04 -54.83 -28.83
N GLU A 103 8.11 -55.23 -29.54
CA GLU A 103 9.23 -54.36 -29.91
C GLU A 103 8.84 -53.15 -30.78
N ASN A 104 7.67 -53.22 -31.44
CA ASN A 104 7.18 -52.15 -32.30
C ASN A 104 6.29 -51.14 -31.57
N LEU A 105 5.85 -51.46 -30.34
CA LEU A 105 4.95 -50.60 -29.58
C LEU A 105 5.70 -49.40 -28.97
N LYS A 106 5.11 -48.22 -29.11
CA LYS A 106 5.54 -46.97 -28.49
C LYS A 106 4.41 -46.44 -27.62
N TRP A 107 4.74 -46.12 -26.38
CA TRP A 107 3.82 -45.49 -25.43
C TRP A 107 4.20 -44.03 -25.24
N THR A 108 3.22 -43.14 -25.38
CA THR A 108 3.41 -41.71 -25.13
C THR A 108 2.30 -41.17 -24.25
N PHE A 109 2.61 -40.17 -23.44
CA PHE A 109 1.68 -39.43 -22.61
C PHE A 109 1.92 -37.94 -22.80
N GLY A 110 0.88 -37.19 -23.19
CA GLY A 110 1.02 -35.76 -23.49
C GLY A 110 1.99 -35.47 -24.64
N GLY A 111 2.11 -36.40 -25.59
CA GLY A 111 3.01 -36.29 -26.75
C GLY A 111 4.50 -36.60 -26.45
N LYS A 112 4.86 -36.88 -25.20
CA LYS A 112 6.21 -37.30 -24.80
C LYS A 112 6.28 -38.80 -24.56
N ASP A 113 7.47 -39.38 -24.69
CA ASP A 113 7.69 -40.78 -24.29
C ASP A 113 7.30 -40.98 -22.82
N ILE A 114 6.59 -42.07 -22.51
CA ILE A 114 6.05 -42.25 -21.16
C ILE A 114 7.15 -42.29 -20.08
N SER A 115 8.32 -42.84 -20.41
CA SER A 115 9.49 -42.91 -19.51
C SER A 115 10.12 -41.54 -19.21
N SER A 116 9.81 -40.51 -20.02
CA SER A 116 10.30 -39.15 -19.82
C SER A 116 9.54 -38.37 -18.74
N TRP A 117 8.37 -38.87 -18.33
CA TRP A 117 7.65 -38.33 -17.19
C TRP A 117 8.32 -38.83 -15.91
N LYS A 118 9.04 -37.94 -15.23
CA LYS A 118 9.76 -38.22 -14.00
C LYS A 118 9.10 -37.55 -12.80
N THR A 119 9.30 -38.12 -11.62
CA THR A 119 8.89 -37.51 -10.35
C THR A 119 9.80 -36.32 -10.01
N TRP A 120 9.26 -35.41 -9.18
CA TRP A 120 10.02 -34.30 -8.60
C TRP A 120 11.11 -34.83 -7.67
N SER A 121 12.29 -34.21 -7.73
CA SER A 121 13.37 -34.40 -6.77
C SER A 121 13.44 -33.18 -5.85
N PRO A 122 13.08 -33.32 -4.56
CA PRO A 122 13.17 -32.21 -3.59
C PRO A 122 14.57 -31.62 -3.47
N ASP A 123 15.60 -32.47 -3.51
CA ASP A 123 17.01 -32.08 -3.38
C ASP A 123 17.49 -31.22 -4.55
N LYS A 124 17.14 -31.61 -5.78
CA LYS A 124 17.57 -30.94 -7.02
C LYS A 124 16.63 -29.83 -7.47
N LYS A 125 15.40 -29.82 -6.94
CA LYS A 125 14.33 -28.91 -7.32
C LYS A 125 13.98 -28.99 -8.81
N ASP A 126 13.93 -30.20 -9.37
CA ASP A 126 13.55 -30.48 -10.76
C ASP A 126 12.86 -31.85 -10.92
N TYR A 127 12.37 -32.17 -12.11
CA TYR A 127 11.80 -33.49 -12.44
C TYR A 127 12.88 -34.47 -12.92
N SER A 128 13.85 -34.77 -12.06
CA SER A 128 14.92 -35.75 -12.32
C SER A 128 14.85 -36.99 -11.44
N GLY A 129 13.72 -37.20 -10.77
CA GLY A 129 13.44 -38.38 -9.97
C GLY A 129 13.20 -39.64 -10.80
N GLN A 130 12.52 -40.62 -10.19
CA GLN A 130 12.17 -41.88 -10.86
C GLN A 130 11.07 -41.69 -11.91
N GLU A 131 10.78 -42.72 -12.70
CA GLU A 131 9.66 -42.70 -13.64
C GLU A 131 8.33 -42.53 -12.90
N PHE A 132 7.59 -41.48 -13.22
CA PHE A 132 6.26 -41.21 -12.70
C PHE A 132 5.23 -42.16 -13.32
N LEU A 133 5.40 -42.52 -14.59
CA LEU A 133 4.48 -43.39 -15.35
C LEU A 133 5.24 -44.61 -15.87
N LYS A 134 4.75 -45.81 -15.57
CA LYS A 134 5.36 -47.08 -15.99
C LYS A 134 4.33 -47.98 -16.66
N ILE A 135 4.67 -48.53 -17.82
CA ILE A 135 3.88 -49.59 -18.47
C ILE A 135 4.41 -50.94 -18.01
N GLU A 136 3.57 -51.72 -17.37
CA GLU A 136 3.90 -53.04 -16.83
C GLU A 136 2.88 -54.08 -17.28
N ASN A 137 3.18 -55.37 -17.05
CA ASN A 137 2.27 -56.49 -17.34
C ASN A 137 1.74 -56.53 -18.79
N LEU A 138 2.53 -56.06 -19.76
CA LEU A 138 2.17 -56.05 -21.18
C LEU A 138 1.95 -57.48 -21.70
N LYS A 139 0.79 -57.70 -22.32
CA LYS A 139 0.42 -58.97 -22.97
C LYS A 139 -0.21 -58.68 -24.32
N ILE A 140 0.18 -59.45 -25.34
CA ILE A 140 -0.37 -59.36 -26.70
C ILE A 140 -0.98 -60.71 -27.04
N ASN A 141 -2.27 -60.74 -27.36
CA ASN A 141 -2.97 -61.95 -27.80
C ASN A 141 -3.47 -61.78 -29.24
N THR A 142 -2.88 -62.55 -30.16
CA THR A 142 -3.23 -62.50 -31.59
C THR A 142 -4.13 -63.68 -31.95
N THR A 143 -5.31 -63.37 -32.49
CA THR A 143 -6.31 -64.35 -32.93
C THR A 143 -6.65 -64.13 -34.41
N LYS A 144 -7.21 -65.14 -35.07
CA LYS A 144 -7.78 -65.00 -36.43
C LYS A 144 -9.29 -64.91 -36.31
N ASP A 145 -9.89 -63.96 -37.00
CA ASP A 145 -11.35 -63.90 -37.13
C ASP A 145 -11.89 -64.97 -38.09
N GLU A 146 -13.22 -65.11 -38.16
CA GLU A 146 -13.91 -66.09 -39.01
C GLU A 146 -13.62 -65.90 -40.52
N SER A 147 -13.07 -64.74 -40.92
CA SER A 147 -12.67 -64.41 -42.29
C SER A 147 -11.17 -64.62 -42.56
N GLY A 148 -10.41 -65.08 -41.56
CA GLY A 148 -8.98 -65.32 -41.64
C GLY A 148 -8.08 -64.08 -41.44
N LYS A 149 -8.66 -62.92 -41.07
CA LYS A 149 -7.87 -61.72 -40.73
C LYS A 149 -7.31 -61.83 -39.31
N LEU A 150 -6.09 -61.36 -39.12
CA LEU A 150 -5.41 -61.33 -37.83
C LEU A 150 -5.91 -60.16 -36.99
N LYS A 151 -6.05 -60.37 -35.68
CA LYS A 151 -6.44 -59.35 -34.71
C LYS A 151 -5.62 -59.53 -33.44
N SER A 152 -4.89 -58.49 -33.02
CA SER A 152 -4.12 -58.46 -31.78
C SER A 152 -4.84 -57.63 -30.72
N VAL A 153 -5.02 -58.20 -29.54
CA VAL A 153 -5.45 -57.48 -28.34
C VAL A 153 -4.23 -57.25 -27.45
N VAL A 154 -3.93 -55.99 -27.19
CA VAL A 154 -2.83 -55.55 -26.32
C VAL A 154 -3.42 -55.11 -24.99
N THR A 155 -3.03 -55.78 -23.90
CA THR A 155 -3.40 -55.40 -22.53
C THR A 155 -2.15 -55.03 -21.73
N ALA A 156 -2.22 -53.98 -20.91
CA ALA A 156 -1.12 -53.57 -20.04
C ALA A 156 -1.64 -52.87 -18.79
N ASP A 157 -0.77 -52.64 -17.81
CA ASP A 157 -1.03 -51.81 -16.64
C ASP A 157 -0.20 -50.52 -16.75
N LEU A 158 -0.85 -49.36 -16.60
CA LEU A 158 -0.19 -48.09 -16.35
C LEU A 158 -0.13 -47.86 -14.85
N ASN A 159 1.05 -48.05 -14.27
CA ASN A 159 1.34 -47.77 -12.88
C ASN A 159 1.86 -46.34 -12.71
N THR A 160 1.35 -45.63 -11.70
CA THR A 160 1.82 -44.28 -11.36
C THR A 160 2.53 -44.27 -10.01
N GLU A 161 3.60 -43.48 -9.92
CA GLU A 161 4.23 -43.09 -8.65
C GLU A 161 3.62 -41.78 -8.14
N LEU A 162 4.03 -41.31 -6.95
CA LEU A 162 3.65 -39.96 -6.48
C LEU A 162 4.47 -38.91 -7.23
N LEU A 163 3.81 -37.98 -7.92
CA LEU A 163 4.51 -37.00 -8.78
C LEU A 163 5.52 -36.16 -7.98
N TYR A 164 5.20 -35.84 -6.74
CA TYR A 164 6.06 -35.06 -5.84
C TYR A 164 6.74 -35.88 -4.73
N ASP A 165 6.70 -37.21 -4.82
CA ASP A 165 7.19 -38.13 -3.78
C ASP A 165 6.56 -37.91 -2.39
N THR A 166 5.33 -37.40 -2.37
CA THR A 166 4.55 -37.12 -1.16
C THR A 166 3.06 -37.27 -1.47
N VAL A 167 2.28 -37.65 -0.45
CA VAL A 167 0.80 -37.68 -0.49
C VAL A 167 0.20 -36.34 -0.07
N ASP A 168 1.04 -35.38 0.33
CA ASP A 168 0.65 -34.05 0.78
C ASP A 168 1.32 -32.97 -0.07
N LEU A 169 0.50 -32.23 -0.82
CA LEU A 169 0.95 -31.12 -1.66
C LEU A 169 0.74 -29.75 -0.97
N SER A 170 0.37 -29.73 0.31
CA SER A 170 0.23 -28.52 1.12
C SER A 170 1.50 -27.68 1.25
N PRO A 171 2.73 -28.25 1.32
CA PRO A 171 3.93 -27.45 1.54
C PRO A 171 4.11 -26.44 0.41
N ARG A 172 4.36 -25.17 0.77
CA ARG A 172 4.39 -24.06 -0.21
C ARG A 172 5.40 -24.27 -1.34
N SER A 173 6.49 -25.00 -1.09
CA SER A 173 7.51 -25.38 -2.09
C SER A 173 6.99 -26.25 -3.25
N ILE A 174 5.87 -26.94 -3.02
CA ILE A 174 5.16 -27.83 -3.97
C ILE A 174 3.82 -27.20 -4.38
N ARG A 175 3.07 -26.62 -3.43
CA ARG A 175 1.73 -26.04 -3.63
C ARG A 175 1.66 -25.01 -4.76
N VAL A 176 2.74 -24.25 -4.97
CA VAL A 176 2.83 -23.25 -6.06
C VAL A 176 3.18 -23.84 -7.43
N LYS A 177 3.49 -25.13 -7.52
CA LYS A 177 4.03 -25.78 -8.74
C LYS A 177 3.07 -26.78 -9.37
N TYR A 178 2.32 -27.52 -8.56
CA TYR A 178 1.38 -28.52 -9.09
C TYR A 178 0.36 -27.96 -10.09
N PRO A 179 -0.09 -26.68 -10.02
CA PRO A 179 -1.07 -26.18 -10.98
C PRO A 179 -0.61 -26.30 -12.44
N ASP A 180 0.70 -26.16 -12.70
CA ASP A 180 1.30 -26.27 -14.04
C ASP A 180 1.19 -27.69 -14.62
N MET A 181 0.98 -28.69 -13.76
CA MET A 181 0.87 -30.10 -14.14
C MET A 181 -0.59 -30.54 -14.34
N ILE A 182 -1.58 -29.73 -13.92
CA ILE A 182 -2.99 -30.11 -14.06
C ILE A 182 -3.44 -29.91 -15.50
N GLY A 183 -3.82 -31.00 -16.16
CA GLY A 183 -4.26 -30.95 -17.54
C GLY A 183 -4.82 -32.26 -18.07
N ASN A 184 -5.30 -32.17 -19.31
CA ASN A 184 -5.72 -33.32 -20.09
C ASN A 184 -4.57 -33.74 -21.02
N TYR A 185 -4.14 -34.99 -20.89
CA TYR A 185 -3.01 -35.54 -21.63
C TYR A 185 -3.46 -36.80 -22.37
N ASP A 186 -3.13 -36.88 -23.65
CA ASP A 186 -3.41 -38.08 -24.44
C ASP A 186 -2.40 -39.18 -24.06
N LEU A 187 -2.91 -40.28 -23.50
CA LEU A 187 -2.22 -41.56 -23.46
C LEU A 187 -2.38 -42.18 -24.85
N LYS A 188 -1.26 -42.50 -25.51
CA LYS A 188 -1.25 -43.02 -26.88
C LYS A 188 -0.36 -44.26 -26.96
N ILE A 189 -0.90 -45.30 -27.59
CA ILE A 189 -0.17 -46.47 -28.06
C ILE A 189 0.00 -46.37 -29.58
N GLU A 190 1.21 -46.58 -30.07
CA GLU A 190 1.54 -46.53 -31.49
C GLU A 190 2.36 -47.76 -31.88
N ASP A 191 2.01 -48.39 -32.99
CA ASP A 191 2.86 -49.39 -33.63
C ASP A 191 3.70 -48.73 -34.72
N LYS A 192 5.01 -48.64 -34.48
CA LYS A 192 5.97 -47.98 -35.37
C LYS A 192 6.09 -48.65 -36.73
N SER A 193 5.71 -49.93 -36.85
CA SER A 193 5.85 -50.67 -38.10
C SER A 193 4.78 -50.32 -39.14
N THR A 194 3.60 -49.90 -38.67
CA THR A 194 2.46 -49.54 -39.53
C THR A 194 2.06 -48.07 -39.40
N ASN A 195 2.63 -47.34 -38.43
CA ASN A 195 2.19 -46.01 -37.99
C ASN A 195 0.72 -45.96 -37.52
N THR A 196 0.14 -47.10 -37.16
CA THR A 196 -1.20 -47.16 -36.56
C THR A 196 -1.11 -46.74 -35.09
N SER A 197 -2.04 -45.90 -34.63
CA SER A 197 -2.06 -45.49 -33.24
C SER A 197 -3.46 -45.25 -32.70
N PHE A 198 -3.60 -45.48 -31.40
CA PHE A 198 -4.82 -45.22 -30.65
C PHE A 198 -4.50 -44.35 -29.45
N LYS A 199 -5.44 -43.49 -29.08
CA LYS A 199 -5.28 -42.60 -27.93
C LYS A 199 -6.52 -42.54 -27.06
N ASN A 200 -6.32 -42.25 -25.77
CA ASN A 200 -7.35 -41.92 -24.80
C ASN A 200 -6.88 -40.72 -23.99
N THR A 201 -7.76 -39.75 -23.77
CA THR A 201 -7.42 -38.54 -23.01
C THR A 201 -7.59 -38.80 -21.52
N MET A 202 -6.52 -38.59 -20.77
CA MET A 202 -6.44 -38.77 -19.32
C MET A 202 -6.34 -37.40 -18.63
N LYS A 203 -7.01 -37.22 -17.48
CA LYS A 203 -6.87 -36.02 -16.64
C LYS A 203 -5.81 -36.30 -15.57
N LEU A 204 -4.71 -35.55 -15.58
CA LEU A 204 -3.77 -35.50 -14.46
C LEU A 204 -4.28 -34.42 -13.49
N ASN A 205 -4.60 -34.82 -12.26
CA ASN A 205 -5.23 -33.97 -11.26
C ASN A 205 -4.50 -34.05 -9.92
N VAL A 206 -4.78 -33.12 -9.02
CA VAL A 206 -4.19 -33.07 -7.68
C VAL A 206 -4.58 -34.31 -6.87
N TYR A 207 -5.88 -34.46 -6.66
CA TYR A 207 -6.58 -35.61 -6.10
C TYR A 207 -7.91 -35.79 -6.86
N ASP A 208 -8.66 -36.86 -6.56
CA ASP A 208 -9.79 -37.29 -7.38
C ASP A 208 -10.84 -36.20 -7.60
N SER A 209 -11.21 -35.54 -6.50
CA SER A 209 -12.26 -34.53 -6.42
C SER A 209 -11.78 -33.08 -6.66
N TYR A 210 -10.55 -32.82 -7.08
CA TYR A 210 -10.09 -31.43 -7.28
C TYR A 210 -10.74 -30.77 -8.50
N ARG A 211 -11.35 -29.58 -8.34
CA ARG A 211 -11.93 -28.77 -9.44
C ARG A 211 -11.24 -27.40 -9.59
N LYS A 212 -10.78 -27.04 -10.80
CA LYS A 212 -10.36 -25.66 -11.08
C LYS A 212 -11.55 -24.69 -10.95
N TYR A 213 -11.29 -23.39 -10.80
CA TYR A 213 -12.35 -22.37 -10.72
C TYR A 213 -13.38 -22.50 -11.87
N ASP A 214 -12.88 -22.60 -13.11
CA ASP A 214 -13.74 -22.71 -14.30
C ASP A 214 -14.57 -24.01 -14.36
N GLU A 215 -14.23 -25.01 -13.54
CA GLU A 215 -14.96 -26.27 -13.43
C GLU A 215 -16.07 -26.20 -12.35
N LEU A 216 -16.04 -25.22 -11.43
CA LEU A 216 -16.99 -25.12 -10.32
C LEU A 216 -18.44 -24.92 -10.80
N LYS A 217 -18.68 -23.91 -11.64
CA LYS A 217 -20.03 -23.62 -12.14
C LYS A 217 -20.60 -24.74 -13.02
N PRO A 218 -19.86 -25.32 -13.98
CA PRO A 218 -20.32 -26.50 -14.70
C PRO A 218 -20.67 -27.69 -13.81
N GLU A 219 -19.89 -27.95 -12.76
CA GLU A 219 -20.18 -29.02 -11.80
C GLU A 219 -21.47 -28.72 -11.00
N LEU A 220 -21.65 -27.48 -10.54
CA LEU A 220 -22.89 -27.04 -9.89
C LEU A 220 -24.11 -27.25 -10.78
N ASP A 221 -24.04 -26.85 -12.06
CA ASP A 221 -25.13 -27.05 -13.03
C ASP A 221 -25.48 -28.53 -13.20
N GLN A 222 -24.45 -29.39 -13.22
CA GLN A 222 -24.63 -30.83 -13.32
C GLN A 222 -25.23 -31.43 -12.05
N ILE A 223 -24.82 -30.96 -10.86
CA ILE A 223 -25.43 -31.36 -9.58
C ILE A 223 -26.91 -30.95 -9.56
N PHE A 224 -27.24 -29.71 -9.91
CA PHE A 224 -28.62 -29.21 -9.96
C PHE A 224 -29.49 -30.01 -10.92
N LYS A 225 -28.95 -30.37 -12.09
CA LYS A 225 -29.65 -31.18 -13.10
C LYS A 225 -29.95 -32.61 -12.61
N ASN A 226 -29.06 -33.19 -11.80
CA ASN A 226 -29.20 -34.56 -11.29
C ASN A 226 -29.91 -34.62 -9.93
N ALA A 227 -30.19 -33.46 -9.32
CA ALA A 227 -30.86 -33.37 -8.03
C ALA A 227 -32.27 -33.96 -8.10
N LYS A 228 -32.70 -34.58 -6.99
CA LYS A 228 -34.08 -35.06 -6.84
C LYS A 228 -35.06 -33.90 -6.91
N SER A 229 -36.22 -34.13 -7.53
CA SER A 229 -37.23 -33.09 -7.83
C SER A 229 -37.91 -32.48 -6.60
N ASN A 230 -37.74 -33.07 -5.41
CA ASN A 230 -38.34 -32.62 -4.15
C ASN A 230 -37.39 -31.78 -3.29
N ILE A 231 -36.25 -31.34 -3.82
CA ILE A 231 -35.27 -30.48 -3.15
C ILE A 231 -35.30 -29.11 -3.81
N TYR A 232 -35.37 -28.05 -3.01
CA TYR A 232 -35.18 -26.70 -3.51
C TYR A 232 -33.69 -26.35 -3.53
N LEU A 233 -33.20 -26.01 -4.72
CA LEU A 233 -31.85 -25.51 -4.96
C LEU A 233 -31.92 -24.14 -5.61
N ASN A 234 -31.19 -23.18 -5.07
CA ASN A 234 -31.01 -21.86 -5.65
C ASN A 234 -29.52 -21.57 -5.78
N TYR A 235 -29.11 -21.17 -6.98
CA TYR A 235 -27.77 -20.63 -7.24
C TYR A 235 -27.88 -19.12 -7.40
N GLU A 236 -26.98 -18.39 -6.77
CA GLU A 236 -26.75 -16.98 -7.04
C GLU A 236 -25.25 -16.68 -7.13
N SER A 237 -24.91 -15.62 -7.86
CA SER A 237 -23.62 -14.98 -7.73
C SER A 237 -23.81 -13.81 -6.78
N ILE A 238 -23.28 -13.91 -5.56
CA ILE A 238 -23.47 -12.89 -4.50
C ILE A 238 -22.62 -11.64 -4.71
N GLY A 239 -21.69 -11.69 -5.64
CA GLY A 239 -20.74 -10.62 -5.90
C GLY A 239 -19.77 -11.01 -7.01
N LYS A 240 -18.91 -10.05 -7.36
CA LYS A 240 -17.80 -10.25 -8.28
C LYS A 240 -16.49 -10.02 -7.54
N SER A 241 -15.50 -10.87 -7.78
CA SER A 241 -14.13 -10.64 -7.32
C SER A 241 -13.52 -9.39 -7.97
N VAL A 242 -12.34 -8.99 -7.50
CA VAL A 242 -11.57 -7.86 -8.06
C VAL A 242 -11.41 -7.97 -9.59
N GLU A 243 -11.13 -9.16 -10.12
CA GLU A 243 -11.02 -9.38 -11.57
C GLU A 243 -12.35 -9.75 -12.27
N GLY A 244 -13.48 -9.69 -11.57
CA GLY A 244 -14.82 -9.84 -12.16
C GLY A 244 -15.35 -11.28 -12.22
N ARG A 245 -14.75 -12.23 -11.49
CA ARG A 245 -15.22 -13.63 -11.40
C ARG A 245 -16.41 -13.75 -10.45
N ASP A 246 -17.33 -14.66 -10.75
CA ASP A 246 -18.53 -14.89 -9.94
C ASP A 246 -18.20 -15.56 -8.59
N MET A 247 -18.77 -15.02 -7.52
CA MET A 247 -18.74 -15.64 -6.20
C MET A 247 -19.91 -16.62 -6.08
N HIS A 248 -19.64 -17.91 -6.28
CA HIS A 248 -20.66 -18.95 -6.38
C HIS A 248 -21.29 -19.27 -5.03
N PHE A 249 -22.60 -19.01 -4.92
CA PHE A 249 -23.37 -19.22 -3.71
C PHE A 249 -24.57 -20.13 -3.95
N VAL A 250 -24.80 -21.08 -3.04
CA VAL A 250 -25.87 -22.07 -3.16
C VAL A 250 -26.71 -22.09 -1.89
N VAL A 251 -28.03 -22.07 -2.07
CA VAL A 251 -29.00 -22.33 -1.01
C VAL A 251 -29.71 -23.63 -1.32
N MET A 252 -29.68 -24.56 -0.37
CA MET A 252 -30.41 -25.83 -0.43
C MET A 252 -31.39 -25.93 0.73
N ALA A 253 -32.66 -26.22 0.42
CA ALA A 253 -33.72 -26.35 1.41
C ALA A 253 -34.77 -27.38 0.96
N LYS A 254 -35.72 -27.69 1.84
CA LYS A 254 -36.91 -28.48 1.49
C LYS A 254 -37.70 -27.85 0.35
N ASP A 255 -38.02 -26.56 0.48
CA ASP A 255 -38.81 -25.80 -0.46
C ASP A 255 -38.50 -24.30 -0.35
N LYS A 256 -38.89 -23.52 -1.36
CA LYS A 256 -38.70 -22.07 -1.37
C LYS A 256 -39.43 -21.39 -0.20
N SER A 257 -40.62 -21.86 0.16
CA SER A 257 -41.39 -21.29 1.28
C SER A 257 -40.65 -21.37 2.61
N SER A 258 -39.83 -22.40 2.83
CA SER A 258 -39.00 -22.54 4.03
C SER A 258 -37.95 -21.44 4.11
N VAL A 259 -37.32 -21.10 2.97
CA VAL A 259 -36.37 -19.99 2.86
C VAL A 259 -37.07 -18.64 3.06
N ASP A 260 -38.19 -18.43 2.37
CA ASP A 260 -38.96 -17.19 2.45
C ASP A 260 -39.48 -16.94 3.87
N LYS A 261 -39.98 -17.97 4.56
CA LYS A 261 -40.43 -17.89 5.97
C LYS A 261 -39.25 -17.56 6.89
N TYR A 262 -38.09 -18.19 6.69
CA TYR A 262 -36.92 -17.90 7.51
C TYR A 262 -36.49 -16.44 7.39
N LEU A 263 -36.27 -15.95 6.17
CA LEU A 263 -35.75 -14.60 5.93
C LEU A 263 -36.78 -13.50 6.22
N ASN A 264 -38.06 -13.71 5.92
CA ASN A 264 -39.08 -12.66 6.04
C ASN A 264 -39.88 -12.69 7.35
N GLU A 265 -39.86 -13.80 8.10
CA GLU A 265 -40.60 -13.92 9.37
C GLU A 265 -39.68 -14.27 10.55
N THR A 266 -38.87 -15.33 10.42
CA THR A 266 -38.04 -15.82 11.53
C THR A 266 -36.93 -14.83 11.87
N VAL A 267 -36.14 -14.36 10.88
CA VAL A 267 -35.03 -13.42 11.11
C VAL A 267 -35.52 -12.10 11.70
N PRO A 268 -36.57 -11.43 11.17
CA PRO A 268 -37.11 -10.24 11.81
C PRO A 268 -37.58 -10.51 13.25
N MET A 269 -38.30 -11.60 13.51
CA MET A 269 -38.75 -11.90 14.88
C MET A 269 -37.58 -12.21 15.82
N MET A 270 -36.55 -12.88 15.33
CA MET A 270 -35.32 -13.20 16.05
C MET A 270 -34.54 -11.96 16.45
N LEU A 271 -34.43 -10.96 15.57
CA LEU A 271 -33.67 -9.74 15.84
C LEU A 271 -34.48 -8.68 16.60
N GLU A 272 -35.80 -8.65 16.43
CA GLU A 272 -36.69 -7.65 17.05
C GLU A 272 -37.32 -8.12 18.36
N ASN A 273 -37.77 -9.38 18.41
CA ASN A 273 -38.57 -9.93 19.51
C ASN A 273 -38.12 -11.37 19.88
N PRO A 274 -36.82 -11.60 20.19
CA PRO A 274 -36.29 -12.93 20.43
C PRO A 274 -37.00 -13.68 21.56
N GLU A 275 -37.42 -12.98 22.62
CA GLU A 275 -38.15 -13.59 23.74
C GLU A 275 -39.49 -14.19 23.30
N GLN A 276 -40.24 -13.48 22.44
CA GLN A 276 -41.50 -13.99 21.90
C GLN A 276 -41.25 -15.24 21.05
N LEU A 277 -40.17 -15.25 20.26
CA LEU A 277 -39.81 -16.40 19.44
C LEU A 277 -39.41 -17.61 20.31
N GLN A 278 -38.63 -17.40 21.38
CA GLN A 278 -38.31 -18.44 22.36
C GLN A 278 -39.59 -19.05 22.97
N GLN A 279 -40.57 -18.22 23.35
CA GLN A 279 -41.84 -18.69 23.90
C GLN A 279 -42.63 -19.51 22.87
N LYS A 280 -42.64 -19.10 21.60
CA LYS A 280 -43.29 -19.86 20.53
C LYS A 280 -42.65 -21.23 20.31
N ILE A 281 -41.33 -21.35 20.43
CA ILE A 281 -40.63 -22.65 20.34
C ILE A 281 -40.99 -23.52 21.54
N LYS A 282 -40.83 -22.99 22.77
CA LYS A 282 -41.13 -23.73 24.02
C LYS A 282 -42.56 -24.25 24.10
N ASN A 283 -43.51 -23.47 23.59
CA ASN A 283 -44.94 -23.83 23.57
C ASN A 283 -45.37 -24.57 22.28
N LYS A 284 -44.42 -24.92 21.40
CA LYS A 284 -44.67 -25.56 20.09
C LYS A 284 -45.64 -24.79 19.18
N ALA A 285 -45.73 -23.47 19.37
CA ALA A 285 -46.60 -22.57 18.63
C ALA A 285 -45.96 -22.02 17.34
N LEU A 286 -44.64 -22.15 17.16
CA LEU A 286 -43.95 -21.74 15.93
C LEU A 286 -44.26 -22.66 14.72
N GLY A 287 -44.70 -23.89 15.02
CA GLY A 287 -44.94 -24.94 14.02
C GLY A 287 -43.63 -25.42 13.38
N ASP A 288 -43.70 -25.78 12.10
CA ASP A 288 -42.53 -26.18 11.32
C ASP A 288 -41.66 -24.96 10.96
N TYR A 289 -40.38 -24.98 11.36
CA TYR A 289 -39.39 -23.93 11.09
C TYR A 289 -38.03 -24.56 10.79
N LYS A 290 -37.18 -23.86 10.04
CA LYS A 290 -35.82 -24.33 9.69
C LYS A 290 -34.78 -23.31 10.16
N ILE A 291 -33.56 -23.78 10.39
CA ILE A 291 -32.41 -22.95 10.79
C ILE A 291 -31.22 -23.19 9.84
N PRO A 292 -30.33 -22.20 9.61
CA PRO A 292 -29.30 -22.30 8.59
C PRO A 292 -27.98 -22.89 9.11
N ILE A 293 -27.42 -23.83 8.37
CA ILE A 293 -25.99 -24.21 8.45
C ILE A 293 -25.30 -23.53 7.27
N PHE A 294 -24.28 -22.71 7.58
CA PHE A 294 -23.50 -21.99 6.58
C PHE A 294 -22.13 -22.65 6.43
N ILE A 295 -21.73 -22.94 5.20
CA ILE A 295 -20.43 -23.52 4.87
C ILE A 295 -19.67 -22.54 3.97
N ASN A 296 -18.42 -22.26 4.30
CA ASN A 296 -17.54 -21.32 3.60
C ASN A 296 -16.15 -21.92 3.36
N ASN A 297 -15.44 -21.37 2.38
CA ASN A 297 -13.99 -21.51 2.27
C ASN A 297 -13.40 -20.15 1.87
N ILE A 298 -12.54 -19.60 2.72
CA ILE A 298 -11.93 -18.29 2.49
C ILE A 298 -10.63 -18.35 1.69
N HIS A 299 -9.77 -19.35 1.94
CA HIS A 299 -8.53 -19.51 1.20
C HIS A 299 -8.68 -20.51 0.06
N ALA A 300 -8.66 -20.01 -1.16
CA ALA A 300 -8.93 -20.83 -2.32
C ALA A 300 -7.79 -21.81 -2.71
N ASP A 301 -6.56 -21.57 -2.22
CA ASP A 301 -5.43 -22.50 -2.35
C ASP A 301 -5.41 -23.60 -1.27
N GLU A 302 -6.37 -23.58 -0.35
CA GLU A 302 -6.72 -24.67 0.58
C GLU A 302 -7.87 -25.47 -0.01
N ALA A 303 -7.57 -26.02 -1.19
CA ALA A 303 -8.53 -26.62 -2.10
C ALA A 303 -9.53 -27.62 -1.49
N PRO A 304 -9.15 -28.49 -0.54
CA PRO A 304 -10.08 -29.48 0.00
C PRO A 304 -11.36 -28.87 0.56
N GLY A 305 -11.33 -27.64 1.11
CA GLY A 305 -12.52 -26.96 1.60
C GLY A 305 -13.52 -26.61 0.49
N VAL A 306 -13.04 -26.15 -0.66
CA VAL A 306 -13.89 -25.87 -1.85
C VAL A 306 -14.51 -27.17 -2.38
N ASP A 307 -13.68 -28.19 -2.57
CA ASP A 307 -14.08 -29.43 -3.23
C ASP A 307 -15.02 -30.28 -2.35
N ALA A 308 -14.83 -30.26 -1.02
CA ALA A 308 -15.71 -30.93 -0.06
C ALA A 308 -17.16 -30.41 -0.10
N GLN A 309 -17.36 -29.11 -0.33
CA GLN A 309 -18.71 -28.54 -0.45
C GLN A 309 -19.47 -29.11 -1.64
N LEU A 310 -18.81 -29.27 -2.79
CA LEU A 310 -19.42 -29.85 -3.99
C LEU A 310 -19.73 -31.33 -3.82
N ASP A 311 -18.80 -32.09 -3.22
CA ASP A 311 -18.98 -33.51 -2.97
C ASP A 311 -20.11 -33.78 -1.95
N LEU A 312 -20.21 -32.93 -0.91
CA LEU A 312 -21.34 -32.95 0.03
C LEU A 312 -22.66 -32.60 -0.67
N LEU A 313 -22.70 -31.51 -1.44
CA LEU A 313 -23.91 -31.08 -2.15
C LEU A 313 -24.42 -32.17 -3.10
N LYS A 314 -23.51 -32.86 -3.80
CA LYS A 314 -23.83 -34.02 -4.63
C LYS A 314 -24.43 -35.16 -3.83
N LYS A 315 -23.87 -35.50 -2.65
CA LYS A 315 -24.45 -36.53 -1.76
C LYS A 315 -25.86 -36.14 -1.30
N LEU A 316 -26.01 -34.93 -0.78
CA LEU A 316 -27.29 -34.40 -0.27
C LEU A 316 -28.38 -34.35 -1.35
N THR A 317 -28.03 -34.07 -2.60
CA THR A 317 -29.02 -33.92 -3.69
C THR A 317 -29.40 -35.24 -4.37
N THR A 318 -28.62 -36.30 -4.19
CA THR A 318 -28.79 -37.58 -4.91
C THR A 318 -29.12 -38.78 -4.02
N GLN A 319 -28.78 -38.75 -2.73
CA GLN A 319 -29.02 -39.86 -1.80
C GLN A 319 -30.24 -39.61 -0.92
N ASP A 320 -30.95 -40.65 -0.47
CA ASP A 320 -32.02 -40.52 0.54
C ASP A 320 -31.47 -40.64 1.95
N ILE A 321 -30.51 -41.54 2.12
CA ILE A 321 -29.82 -41.84 3.36
C ILE A 321 -28.32 -41.71 3.07
N ILE A 322 -27.64 -40.88 3.84
CA ILE A 322 -26.19 -40.76 3.82
C ILE A 322 -25.66 -41.54 5.03
N LYS A 323 -24.79 -42.51 4.77
CA LYS A 323 -24.11 -43.28 5.81
C LYS A 323 -22.71 -42.71 6.05
N TYR A 324 -22.37 -42.49 7.31
CA TYR A 324 -21.02 -42.13 7.74
C TYR A 324 -20.72 -42.72 9.11
N LYS A 325 -19.44 -42.90 9.43
CA LYS A 325 -19.02 -43.36 10.77
C LYS A 325 -18.78 -42.20 11.72
N THR A 326 -18.91 -42.44 13.01
CA THR A 326 -18.46 -41.55 14.09
C THR A 326 -18.03 -42.37 15.29
N LEU A 327 -17.60 -41.72 16.36
CA LEU A 327 -17.22 -42.36 17.62
C LEU A 327 -18.32 -42.17 18.66
N ASP A 328 -18.68 -43.26 19.35
CA ASP A 328 -19.54 -43.18 20.53
C ASP A 328 -18.76 -42.64 21.76
N LYS A 329 -19.47 -42.46 22.87
CA LYS A 329 -18.88 -42.00 24.14
C LYS A 329 -17.77 -42.90 24.73
N ASN A 330 -17.57 -44.11 24.21
CA ASN A 330 -16.50 -45.04 24.60
C ASN A 330 -15.40 -45.12 23.52
N ASN A 331 -15.35 -44.16 22.59
CA ASN A 331 -14.43 -44.11 21.45
C ASN A 331 -14.55 -45.32 20.50
N LYS A 332 -15.73 -45.93 20.41
CA LYS A 332 -15.99 -47.02 19.47
C LYS A 332 -16.63 -46.49 18.19
N GLU A 333 -16.10 -46.90 17.04
CA GLU A 333 -16.73 -46.64 15.74
C GLU A 333 -18.18 -47.14 15.71
N THR A 334 -19.08 -46.25 15.29
CA THR A 334 -20.49 -46.53 15.02
C THR A 334 -20.90 -45.91 13.69
N GLU A 335 -21.77 -46.58 12.95
CA GLU A 335 -22.37 -46.04 11.73
C GLU A 335 -23.62 -45.21 12.07
N VAL A 336 -23.76 -44.06 11.41
CA VAL A 336 -24.93 -43.17 11.48
C VAL A 336 -25.61 -43.18 10.11
N GLU A 337 -26.92 -43.35 10.11
CA GLU A 337 -27.78 -43.20 8.92
C GLU A 337 -28.49 -41.84 8.97
N LEU A 338 -28.00 -40.87 8.21
CA LEU A 338 -28.60 -39.53 8.14
C LEU A 338 -29.63 -39.46 7.01
N ASN A 339 -30.90 -39.28 7.35
CA ASN A 339 -31.98 -39.11 6.39
C ASN A 339 -32.00 -37.67 5.85
N VAL A 340 -31.80 -37.50 4.55
CA VAL A 340 -31.73 -36.18 3.91
C VAL A 340 -33.06 -35.43 4.01
N LYS A 341 -34.19 -36.12 3.94
CA LYS A 341 -35.50 -35.48 4.07
C LYS A 341 -35.70 -34.94 5.49
N ASP A 342 -35.35 -35.71 6.51
CA ASP A 342 -35.48 -35.27 7.91
C ASP A 342 -34.55 -34.08 8.20
N LEU A 343 -33.36 -34.07 7.58
CA LEU A 343 -32.44 -32.95 7.63
C LEU A 343 -33.05 -31.68 7.00
N LEU A 344 -33.58 -31.75 5.78
CA LEU A 344 -34.21 -30.60 5.10
C LEU A 344 -35.55 -30.17 5.74
N ASP A 345 -36.23 -31.08 6.44
CA ASP A 345 -37.38 -30.74 7.28
C ASP A 345 -36.97 -29.83 8.47
N ASN A 346 -35.67 -29.69 8.78
CA ASN A 346 -35.17 -28.94 9.93
C ASN A 346 -34.11 -27.87 9.61
N VAL A 347 -33.38 -28.01 8.50
CA VAL A 347 -32.18 -27.22 8.19
C VAL A 347 -32.28 -26.59 6.79
N ILE A 348 -31.70 -25.40 6.65
CA ILE A 348 -31.36 -24.78 5.36
C ILE A 348 -29.83 -24.82 5.22
N PHE A 349 -29.31 -25.34 4.12
CA PHE A 349 -27.90 -25.22 3.80
C PHE A 349 -27.63 -23.96 3.00
N VAL A 350 -26.61 -23.23 3.41
CA VAL A 350 -26.12 -22.02 2.76
C VAL A 350 -24.63 -22.24 2.49
N MET A 351 -24.20 -22.15 1.24
CA MET A 351 -22.84 -22.55 0.83
C MET A 351 -22.20 -21.45 0.01
N SER A 352 -21.09 -20.91 0.51
CA SER A 352 -20.14 -20.10 -0.25
C SER A 352 -19.03 -21.02 -0.74
N ILE A 353 -19.10 -21.41 -2.02
CA ILE A 353 -18.21 -22.44 -2.58
C ILE A 353 -16.74 -21.98 -2.50
N THR A 354 -16.49 -20.70 -2.78
CA THR A 354 -15.20 -20.06 -2.49
C THR A 354 -15.41 -18.56 -2.39
N GLU A 355 -14.86 -17.95 -1.33
CA GLU A 355 -14.84 -16.50 -1.14
C GLU A 355 -13.80 -15.81 -2.01
N ASN A 356 -12.73 -16.50 -2.39
CA ASN A 356 -11.66 -15.95 -3.24
C ASN A 356 -11.62 -16.60 -4.65
N PRO A 357 -12.56 -16.27 -5.57
CA PRO A 357 -12.55 -16.74 -6.95
C PRO A 357 -11.23 -16.54 -7.70
N ASP A 358 -10.60 -15.37 -7.51
CA ASP A 358 -9.32 -15.04 -8.17
C ASP A 358 -8.19 -15.93 -7.62
N GLY A 359 -8.17 -16.11 -6.29
CA GLY A 359 -7.32 -17.07 -5.61
C GLY A 359 -7.49 -18.49 -6.13
N ARG A 360 -8.73 -18.94 -6.38
CA ARG A 360 -9.00 -20.29 -6.92
C ARG A 360 -8.49 -20.44 -8.35
N TYR A 361 -8.65 -19.39 -9.16
CA TYR A 361 -8.22 -19.38 -10.55
C TYR A 361 -6.69 -19.43 -10.67
N TYR A 362 -5.97 -18.64 -9.87
CA TYR A 362 -4.50 -18.58 -9.90
C TYR A 362 -3.80 -19.51 -8.91
N ASN A 363 -4.56 -20.23 -8.07
CA ASN A 363 -4.04 -21.01 -6.93
C ASN A 363 -3.18 -20.17 -5.97
N THR A 364 -3.76 -19.05 -5.52
CA THR A 364 -3.14 -18.12 -4.56
C THR A 364 -4.03 -17.93 -3.34
N ARG A 365 -3.38 -17.65 -2.20
CA ARG A 365 -4.08 -17.35 -0.94
C ARG A 365 -4.72 -15.97 -0.95
N ALA A 366 -3.94 -14.96 -1.37
CA ALA A 366 -4.40 -13.58 -1.45
C ALA A 366 -5.35 -13.36 -2.64
N ASN A 367 -6.19 -12.33 -2.59
CA ASN A 367 -6.98 -11.90 -3.76
C ASN A 367 -6.10 -11.16 -4.80
N ALA A 368 -6.70 -10.69 -5.90
CA ALA A 368 -5.95 -10.00 -6.96
C ALA A 368 -5.35 -8.65 -6.52
N ASN A 369 -5.86 -8.03 -5.45
CA ASN A 369 -5.24 -6.86 -4.83
C ASN A 369 -4.06 -7.22 -3.90
N GLY A 370 -3.80 -8.51 -3.66
CA GLY A 370 -2.74 -8.99 -2.78
C GLY A 370 -3.11 -9.02 -1.29
N PHE A 371 -4.40 -8.99 -0.95
CA PHE A 371 -4.90 -9.06 0.43
C PHE A 371 -5.22 -10.50 0.83
N ASP A 372 -4.82 -10.91 2.04
CA ASP A 372 -5.39 -12.10 2.68
C ASP A 372 -6.79 -11.75 3.19
N LEU A 373 -7.82 -12.31 2.56
CA LEU A 373 -9.22 -12.03 2.89
C LEU A 373 -9.56 -12.48 4.32
N ASN A 374 -8.89 -13.51 4.84
CA ASN A 374 -9.04 -13.95 6.22
C ASN A 374 -8.35 -13.02 7.21
N ARG A 375 -8.03 -11.79 6.80
CA ARG A 375 -7.60 -10.70 7.68
C ARG A 375 -8.46 -9.45 7.49
N ASP A 376 -9.58 -9.55 6.77
CA ASP A 376 -10.39 -8.41 6.33
C ASP A 376 -11.86 -8.48 6.81
N ASN A 377 -12.38 -9.57 7.37
CA ASN A 377 -13.83 -9.68 7.71
C ASN A 377 -14.33 -8.58 8.66
N GLY A 378 -13.47 -8.17 9.60
CA GLY A 378 -13.71 -7.01 10.45
C GLY A 378 -13.56 -5.69 9.71
N TYR A 379 -12.54 -5.53 8.86
CA TYR A 379 -12.23 -4.24 8.22
C TYR A 379 -13.10 -3.93 7.00
N GLN A 380 -13.42 -4.96 6.22
CA GLN A 380 -14.30 -5.00 5.06
C GLN A 380 -13.83 -4.04 3.95
N THR A 381 -12.56 -4.18 3.57
CA THR A 381 -11.91 -3.35 2.55
C THR A 381 -11.99 -3.98 1.15
N GLN A 382 -12.13 -5.31 1.07
CA GLN A 382 -12.18 -6.04 -0.19
C GLN A 382 -13.62 -6.39 -0.60
N VAL A 383 -13.87 -6.43 -1.91
CA VAL A 383 -15.21 -6.68 -2.49
C VAL A 383 -15.69 -8.11 -2.23
N GLU A 384 -14.77 -9.06 -2.15
CA GLU A 384 -15.06 -10.44 -1.78
C GLU A 384 -15.59 -10.52 -0.35
N THR A 385 -14.82 -9.99 0.61
CA THR A 385 -15.20 -9.93 2.03
C THR A 385 -16.56 -9.27 2.20
N LEU A 386 -16.79 -8.12 1.54
CA LEU A 386 -18.06 -7.39 1.58
C LEU A 386 -19.26 -8.26 1.19
N SER A 387 -19.08 -9.15 0.21
CA SER A 387 -20.15 -10.02 -0.27
C SER A 387 -20.48 -11.13 0.75
N ILE A 388 -19.47 -11.67 1.44
CA ILE A 388 -19.64 -12.76 2.42
C ILE A 388 -20.23 -12.26 3.73
N VAL A 389 -19.70 -11.15 4.27
CA VAL A 389 -20.20 -10.57 5.53
C VAL A 389 -21.69 -10.19 5.41
N GLU A 390 -22.14 -9.71 4.25
CA GLU A 390 -23.56 -9.47 3.96
C GLU A 390 -24.40 -10.74 4.04
N GLN A 391 -23.90 -11.87 3.54
CA GLN A 391 -24.63 -13.14 3.65
C GLN A 391 -24.66 -13.64 5.09
N ILE A 392 -23.57 -13.54 5.85
CA ILE A 392 -23.55 -13.93 7.27
C ILE A 392 -24.54 -13.07 8.08
N ALA A 393 -24.55 -11.76 7.85
CA ALA A 393 -25.48 -10.83 8.50
C ALA A 393 -26.95 -11.07 8.12
N LYS A 394 -27.22 -11.44 6.86
CA LYS A 394 -28.55 -11.80 6.35
C LYS A 394 -29.05 -13.13 6.93
N TRP A 395 -28.21 -14.17 6.89
CA TRP A 395 -28.61 -15.52 7.23
C TRP A 395 -28.55 -15.83 8.72
N ASN A 396 -27.69 -15.16 9.50
CA ASN A 396 -27.55 -15.39 10.95
C ASN A 396 -27.48 -16.89 11.28
N PRO A 397 -26.50 -17.62 10.72
CA PRO A 397 -26.47 -19.08 10.81
C PRO A 397 -26.40 -19.56 12.26
N ILE A 398 -27.02 -20.71 12.55
CA ILE A 398 -26.85 -21.35 13.86
C ILE A 398 -25.46 -22.01 13.97
N SER A 399 -24.96 -22.51 12.84
CA SER A 399 -23.64 -23.14 12.71
C SER A 399 -22.96 -22.59 11.45
N PHE A 400 -21.76 -22.07 11.63
CA PHE A 400 -20.91 -21.53 10.57
C PHE A 400 -19.63 -22.36 10.49
N LEU A 401 -19.38 -22.97 9.33
CA LEU A 401 -18.27 -23.88 9.10
C LEU A 401 -17.35 -23.29 8.04
N ASP A 402 -16.21 -22.75 8.45
CA ASP A 402 -15.19 -22.24 7.56
C ASP A 402 -14.11 -23.29 7.36
N LEU A 403 -13.91 -23.73 6.11
CA LEU A 403 -13.05 -24.86 5.78
C LEU A 403 -11.66 -24.36 5.33
N HIS A 404 -10.61 -24.75 6.04
CA HIS A 404 -9.22 -24.24 5.92
C HIS A 404 -8.15 -25.33 5.82
N GLY A 405 -6.93 -24.92 5.47
CA GLY A 405 -5.70 -25.72 5.59
C GLY A 405 -4.48 -24.80 5.72
N PHE A 406 -3.29 -25.24 6.05
CA PHE A 406 -2.92 -26.55 6.51
C PHE A 406 -2.16 -26.35 7.81
N VAL A 407 -2.63 -26.99 8.87
CA VAL A 407 -1.93 -27.04 10.16
C VAL A 407 -1.42 -28.46 10.41
N LYS A 408 -0.65 -28.68 11.47
CA LYS A 408 -0.01 -30.00 11.67
C LYS A 408 -1.01 -31.13 11.95
N GLY A 409 -2.09 -30.83 12.66
CA GLY A 409 -3.16 -31.76 13.03
C GLY A 409 -4.48 -31.41 12.35
N PHE A 410 -5.50 -32.24 12.55
CA PHE A 410 -6.87 -31.90 12.18
C PHE A 410 -7.46 -31.04 13.31
N LEU A 411 -7.54 -29.73 13.13
CA LEU A 411 -7.92 -28.77 14.19
C LEU A 411 -9.31 -28.21 13.95
N ILE A 412 -10.09 -28.07 15.02
CA ILE A 412 -11.48 -27.60 14.96
C ILE A 412 -11.73 -26.64 16.14
N GLU A 413 -12.02 -25.37 15.83
CA GLU A 413 -12.41 -24.35 16.82
C GLU A 413 -13.62 -24.80 17.66
N PRO A 414 -13.82 -24.31 18.91
CA PRO A 414 -13.47 -22.99 19.44
C PRO A 414 -11.99 -22.78 19.85
N CYS A 415 -11.59 -21.50 19.91
CA CYS A 415 -10.24 -21.04 20.24
C CYS A 415 -9.97 -20.92 21.75
N THR A 416 -8.71 -20.67 22.10
CA THR A 416 -8.27 -20.27 23.45
C THR A 416 -8.48 -18.76 23.71
N PRO A 417 -8.40 -18.29 24.97
CA PRO A 417 -8.32 -16.86 25.27
C PRO A 417 -7.06 -16.20 24.65
N PRO A 418 -7.06 -14.88 24.43
CA PRO A 418 -8.12 -13.94 24.79
C PRO A 418 -9.35 -14.05 23.90
N HIS A 419 -10.51 -13.83 24.48
CA HIS A 419 -11.76 -13.71 23.73
C HIS A 419 -12.21 -12.25 23.74
N ASP A 420 -12.77 -11.77 22.63
CA ASP A 420 -13.32 -10.43 22.57
C ASP A 420 -14.48 -10.27 23.58
N PRO A 421 -14.49 -9.19 24.40
CA PRO A 421 -15.48 -9.01 25.47
C PRO A 421 -16.92 -8.79 24.97
N ASN A 422 -17.12 -8.56 23.66
CA ASN A 422 -18.43 -8.34 23.07
C ASN A 422 -19.20 -9.63 22.77
N TYR A 423 -18.58 -10.81 22.97
CA TYR A 423 -19.28 -12.09 22.86
C TYR A 423 -20.18 -12.40 24.07
N GLU A 424 -21.14 -13.30 23.88
CA GLU A 424 -21.85 -14.00 24.97
C GLU A 424 -21.30 -15.43 25.06
N TYR A 425 -20.00 -15.56 25.39
CA TYR A 425 -19.25 -16.82 25.28
C TYR A 425 -19.81 -17.92 26.19
N ASP A 426 -20.53 -17.57 27.27
CA ASP A 426 -21.23 -18.53 28.12
C ASP A 426 -22.35 -19.29 27.42
N LEU A 427 -22.96 -18.71 26.39
CA LEU A 427 -23.99 -19.34 25.57
C LEU A 427 -23.41 -20.15 24.41
N ILE A 428 -22.19 -19.81 23.98
CA ILE A 428 -21.58 -20.37 22.77
C ILE A 428 -20.63 -21.52 23.10
N ALA A 429 -19.70 -21.34 24.05
CA ALA A 429 -18.58 -22.26 24.29
C ALA A 429 -19.03 -23.72 24.41
N LYS A 430 -20.02 -24.00 25.26
CA LYS A 430 -20.52 -25.36 25.50
C LYS A 430 -20.96 -26.05 24.21
N ASN A 431 -21.75 -25.34 23.38
CA ASN A 431 -22.35 -25.95 22.20
C ASN A 431 -21.34 -26.01 21.04
N ALA A 432 -20.48 -25.00 20.89
CA ALA A 432 -19.39 -25.01 19.93
C ALA A 432 -18.42 -26.17 20.21
N THR A 433 -17.93 -26.34 21.45
CA THR A 433 -17.06 -27.48 21.81
C THR A 433 -17.72 -28.83 21.55
N ALA A 434 -19.00 -28.98 21.89
CA ALA A 434 -19.73 -30.22 21.62
C ALA A 434 -19.89 -30.50 20.11
N GLN A 435 -20.15 -29.47 19.30
CA GLN A 435 -20.20 -29.59 17.85
C GLN A 435 -18.82 -29.94 17.27
N ALA A 436 -17.75 -29.34 17.80
CA ALA A 436 -16.38 -29.63 17.39
C ALA A 436 -16.01 -31.11 17.58
N HIS A 437 -16.39 -31.72 18.71
CA HIS A 437 -16.23 -33.17 18.88
C HIS A 437 -17.06 -33.99 17.88
N ALA A 438 -18.30 -33.59 17.60
CA ALA A 438 -19.15 -34.28 16.63
C ALA A 438 -18.51 -34.28 15.23
N MET A 439 -17.92 -33.13 14.83
CA MET A 439 -17.18 -32.98 13.59
C MET A 439 -15.89 -33.81 13.59
N GLY A 440 -15.06 -33.67 14.63
CA GLY A 440 -13.78 -34.37 14.76
C GLY A 440 -13.94 -35.87 14.73
N ASN A 441 -14.85 -36.42 15.55
CA ASN A 441 -15.16 -37.85 15.61
C ASN A 441 -15.62 -38.40 14.26
N ALA A 442 -16.43 -37.63 13.52
CA ALA A 442 -16.86 -38.03 12.18
C ALA A 442 -15.72 -37.95 11.16
N GLY A 443 -14.88 -36.92 11.21
CA GLY A 443 -13.74 -36.78 10.29
C GLY A 443 -12.71 -37.91 10.45
N ILE A 444 -12.30 -38.23 11.69
CA ILE A 444 -11.29 -39.28 11.94
C ILE A 444 -11.83 -40.69 11.67
N ALA A 445 -13.10 -40.98 11.96
CA ALA A 445 -13.66 -42.32 11.78
C ALA A 445 -13.84 -42.74 10.31
N ASN A 446 -13.69 -41.81 9.35
CA ASN A 446 -13.89 -42.07 7.92
C ASN A 446 -12.63 -41.80 7.08
N THR A 447 -11.50 -41.48 7.70
CA THR A 447 -10.27 -41.10 6.99
C THR A 447 -9.05 -41.75 7.63
N LYS A 448 -7.87 -41.47 7.09
CA LYS A 448 -6.59 -41.90 7.69
C LYS A 448 -6.14 -41.09 8.91
N TYR A 449 -6.85 -40.03 9.29
CA TYR A 449 -6.48 -39.21 10.43
C TYR A 449 -6.91 -39.89 11.73
N ASP A 450 -5.99 -40.04 12.68
CA ASP A 450 -6.23 -40.79 13.92
C ASP A 450 -6.70 -39.91 15.09
N SER A 451 -6.58 -38.58 14.96
CA SER A 451 -6.89 -37.62 16.02
C SER A 451 -7.31 -36.26 15.44
N TYR A 452 -8.02 -35.48 16.25
CA TYR A 452 -8.29 -34.07 16.04
C TYR A 452 -7.99 -33.28 17.31
N GLU A 453 -7.84 -31.96 17.17
CA GLU A 453 -7.52 -31.03 18.26
C GLU A 453 -8.62 -29.97 18.35
N ILE A 454 -9.05 -29.64 19.56
CA ILE A 454 -9.94 -28.50 19.86
C ILE A 454 -9.12 -27.50 20.67
N PRO A 455 -8.75 -26.32 20.11
CA PRO A 455 -7.87 -25.39 20.79
C PRO A 455 -8.31 -25.03 22.21
N PHE A 456 -9.61 -24.75 22.40
CA PHE A 456 -10.20 -24.44 23.70
C PHE A 456 -9.95 -25.51 24.80
N GLU A 457 -9.78 -26.79 24.44
CA GLU A 457 -9.53 -27.88 25.38
C GLU A 457 -8.07 -28.34 25.41
N ASP A 458 -7.41 -28.36 24.26
CA ASP A 458 -6.13 -29.04 24.05
C ASP A 458 -4.90 -28.11 24.13
N TYR A 459 -5.07 -26.78 24.13
CA TYR A 459 -3.98 -25.80 24.10
C TYR A 459 -3.79 -25.02 25.42
N ASP A 460 -2.60 -24.42 25.60
CA ASP A 460 -2.28 -23.50 26.71
C ASP A 460 -3.12 -22.21 26.57
N VAL A 461 -3.55 -21.61 27.69
CA VAL A 461 -4.20 -20.29 27.74
C VAL A 461 -3.31 -19.14 27.23
N ASN A 462 -2.02 -19.43 27.00
CA ASN A 462 -1.07 -18.56 26.31
C ASN A 462 -0.82 -18.96 24.84
N GLY A 463 -1.60 -19.89 24.30
CA GLY A 463 -1.52 -20.32 22.91
C GLY A 463 -1.90 -19.21 21.93
N GLY A 464 -1.61 -19.43 20.65
CA GLY A 464 -1.84 -18.44 19.59
C GLY A 464 -3.08 -18.69 18.73
N TRP A 465 -4.05 -19.50 19.18
CA TRP A 465 -5.36 -19.66 18.51
C TRP A 465 -6.40 -18.97 19.37
N ASP A 466 -6.75 -17.73 19.06
CA ASP A 466 -7.62 -16.88 19.86
C ASP A 466 -8.81 -16.31 19.08
N ASP A 467 -9.87 -15.91 19.79
CA ASP A 467 -11.06 -15.27 19.22
C ASP A 467 -11.10 -13.75 19.46
N ALA A 468 -9.99 -13.10 19.82
CA ALA A 468 -9.99 -11.69 20.20
C ALA A 468 -10.17 -10.74 19.00
N THR A 469 -9.79 -11.18 17.80
CA THR A 469 -9.96 -10.40 16.58
C THR A 469 -11.22 -10.77 15.82
N ALA A 470 -11.89 -9.78 15.23
CA ALA A 470 -13.00 -9.98 14.31
C ALA A 470 -12.55 -10.06 12.83
N ALA A 471 -11.25 -10.12 12.56
CA ALA A 471 -10.70 -10.12 11.20
C ALA A 471 -10.89 -11.45 10.45
N TYR A 472 -11.11 -12.56 11.16
CA TYR A 472 -11.36 -13.88 10.59
C TYR A 472 -12.84 -14.09 10.31
N THR A 473 -13.17 -14.94 9.34
CA THR A 473 -14.57 -15.23 9.03
C THR A 473 -15.24 -15.99 10.17
N GLY A 474 -14.52 -16.93 10.79
CA GLY A 474 -14.98 -17.69 11.95
C GLY A 474 -15.38 -16.78 13.11
N THR A 475 -14.46 -15.94 13.58
CA THR A 475 -14.71 -15.01 14.70
C THR A 475 -15.71 -13.91 14.34
N TYR A 476 -15.72 -13.43 13.10
CA TYR A 476 -16.75 -12.53 12.60
C TYR A 476 -18.15 -13.15 12.71
N ALA A 477 -18.35 -14.39 12.25
CA ALA A 477 -19.63 -15.07 12.37
C ALA A 477 -20.05 -15.32 13.83
N LEU A 478 -19.09 -15.46 14.75
CA LEU A 478 -19.33 -15.55 16.20
C LEU A 478 -20.03 -14.31 16.75
N HIS A 479 -19.63 -13.10 16.31
CA HIS A 479 -20.34 -11.85 16.65
C HIS A 479 -21.77 -11.79 16.13
N HIS A 480 -22.10 -12.62 15.13
CA HIS A 480 -23.45 -12.76 14.62
C HIS A 480 -24.28 -13.81 15.37
N GLY A 481 -23.75 -14.42 16.44
CA GLY A 481 -24.45 -15.38 17.28
C GLY A 481 -24.42 -16.81 16.75
N ALA A 482 -23.52 -17.13 15.82
CA ALA A 482 -23.31 -18.48 15.32
C ALA A 482 -22.46 -19.33 16.28
N MET A 483 -22.64 -20.64 16.26
CA MET A 483 -21.57 -21.57 16.63
C MET A 483 -20.63 -21.64 15.44
N SER A 484 -19.49 -20.96 15.55
CA SER A 484 -18.58 -20.77 14.44
C SER A 484 -17.35 -21.65 14.59
N HIS A 485 -16.86 -22.17 13.47
CA HIS A 485 -15.74 -23.09 13.43
C HIS A 485 -14.84 -22.80 12.23
N THR A 486 -13.59 -22.38 12.47
CA THR A 486 -12.49 -22.70 11.55
C THR A 486 -12.15 -24.19 11.70
N ILE A 487 -12.14 -24.91 10.57
CA ILE A 487 -11.83 -26.33 10.49
C ILE A 487 -10.59 -26.48 9.62
N GLU A 488 -9.48 -26.89 10.19
CA GLU A 488 -8.16 -26.96 9.55
C GLU A 488 -7.75 -28.42 9.31
N VAL A 489 -7.57 -28.81 8.05
CA VAL A 489 -7.06 -30.14 7.68
C VAL A 489 -5.54 -30.14 7.49
N PRO A 490 -4.85 -31.26 7.74
CA PRO A 490 -3.40 -31.25 7.75
C PRO A 490 -2.72 -31.37 6.39
N GLU A 491 -3.43 -31.82 5.35
CA GLU A 491 -2.80 -32.16 4.06
C GLU A 491 -3.64 -31.75 2.86
N LEU A 492 -2.99 -31.58 1.70
CA LEU A 492 -3.66 -31.31 0.43
C LEU A 492 -3.87 -32.63 -0.34
N ASN A 493 -4.93 -33.38 -0.02
CA ASN A 493 -5.27 -34.68 -0.65
C ASN A 493 -6.77 -35.04 -0.53
N GLN A 494 -7.16 -36.22 -1.06
CA GLN A 494 -8.55 -36.69 -1.01
C GLN A 494 -9.03 -37.04 0.41
N ASP A 495 -8.16 -37.58 1.29
CA ASP A 495 -8.52 -37.87 2.69
C ASP A 495 -8.96 -36.60 3.42
N SER A 496 -8.32 -35.45 3.15
CA SER A 496 -8.73 -34.16 3.70
C SER A 496 -10.09 -33.67 3.17
N VAL A 497 -10.41 -33.92 1.90
CA VAL A 497 -11.76 -33.66 1.36
C VAL A 497 -12.79 -34.52 2.08
N ASP A 498 -12.49 -35.81 2.24
CA ASP A 498 -13.37 -36.76 2.91
C ASP A 498 -13.53 -36.42 4.40
N ALA A 499 -12.47 -35.96 5.06
CA ALA A 499 -12.52 -35.48 6.46
C ALA A 499 -13.50 -34.31 6.58
N PHE A 500 -13.44 -33.33 5.68
CA PHE A 500 -14.38 -32.21 5.67
C PHE A 500 -15.82 -32.63 5.40
N VAL A 501 -16.06 -33.48 4.39
CA VAL A 501 -17.42 -33.96 4.11
C VAL A 501 -18.03 -34.63 5.35
N ASN A 502 -17.27 -35.47 6.04
CA ASN A 502 -17.75 -36.16 7.23
C ASN A 502 -17.84 -35.25 8.45
N ALA A 503 -16.94 -34.27 8.60
CA ALA A 503 -17.05 -33.24 9.63
C ALA A 503 -18.35 -32.45 9.47
N ILE A 504 -18.69 -32.00 8.25
CA ILE A 504 -19.94 -31.28 7.98
C ILE A 504 -21.17 -32.16 8.26
N LEU A 505 -21.11 -33.46 7.96
CA LEU A 505 -22.17 -34.41 8.32
C LEU A 505 -22.30 -34.56 9.85
N GLY A 506 -21.19 -34.61 10.57
CA GLY A 506 -21.16 -34.61 12.04
C GLY A 506 -21.80 -33.35 12.63
N ALA A 507 -21.43 -32.17 12.12
CA ALA A 507 -22.05 -30.90 12.48
C ALA A 507 -23.56 -30.88 12.16
N SER A 508 -23.95 -31.41 11.00
CA SER A 508 -25.35 -31.43 10.56
C SER A 508 -26.22 -32.31 11.44
N SER A 509 -25.72 -33.50 11.82
CA SER A 509 -26.41 -34.39 12.78
C SER A 509 -26.52 -33.75 14.16
N PHE A 510 -25.46 -33.09 14.64
CA PHE A 510 -25.50 -32.36 15.91
C PHE A 510 -26.56 -31.26 15.93
N VAL A 511 -26.65 -30.47 14.85
CA VAL A 511 -27.69 -29.44 14.71
C VAL A 511 -29.09 -30.05 14.61
N LEU A 512 -29.25 -31.16 13.88
CA LEU A 512 -30.53 -31.85 13.75
C LEU A 512 -31.03 -32.36 15.11
N ASP A 513 -30.16 -33.01 15.88
CA ASP A 513 -30.50 -33.61 17.18
C ASP A 513 -30.77 -32.54 18.25
N GLY A 514 -30.07 -31.41 18.20
CA GLY A 514 -30.13 -30.32 19.19
C GLY A 514 -30.94 -29.09 18.79
N LYS A 515 -31.59 -29.09 17.63
CA LYS A 515 -32.16 -27.90 16.94
C LYS A 515 -32.84 -26.88 17.85
N ASP A 516 -33.81 -27.31 18.67
CA ASP A 516 -34.61 -26.41 19.50
C ASP A 516 -33.77 -25.79 20.64
N GLU A 517 -32.89 -26.56 21.28
CA GLU A 517 -32.01 -26.07 22.36
C GLU A 517 -30.99 -25.08 21.80
N LEU A 518 -30.35 -25.43 20.67
CA LEU A 518 -29.37 -24.59 19.99
C LEU A 518 -29.99 -23.25 19.57
N PHE A 519 -31.16 -23.30 18.93
CA PHE A 519 -31.83 -22.07 18.48
C PHE A 519 -32.32 -21.23 19.67
N ILE A 520 -32.82 -21.83 20.75
CA ILE A 520 -33.17 -21.08 21.98
C ILE A 520 -31.93 -20.39 22.57
N SER A 521 -30.75 -21.02 22.54
CA SER A 521 -29.49 -20.42 23.01
C SER A 521 -29.09 -19.21 22.16
N GLN A 522 -29.16 -19.33 20.83
CA GLN A 522 -28.91 -18.20 19.93
C GLN A 522 -29.92 -17.05 20.14
N LEU A 523 -31.20 -17.37 20.37
CA LEU A 523 -32.18 -16.35 20.71
C LEU A 523 -31.89 -15.68 22.05
N GLU A 524 -31.28 -16.39 23.02
CA GLU A 524 -30.87 -15.80 24.28
C GLU A 524 -29.75 -14.78 24.07
N TYR A 525 -28.79 -15.05 23.18
CA TYR A 525 -27.75 -14.10 22.76
C TYR A 525 -28.39 -12.78 22.30
N TYR A 526 -29.36 -12.86 21.38
CA TYR A 526 -30.04 -11.67 20.85
C TYR A 526 -30.96 -11.00 21.88
N LYS A 527 -31.60 -11.78 22.76
CA LYS A 527 -32.47 -11.26 23.83
C LYS A 527 -31.69 -10.44 24.85
N ARG A 528 -30.47 -10.86 25.21
CA ARG A 528 -29.59 -10.03 26.04
C ARG A 528 -29.29 -8.68 25.35
N GLY A 529 -29.21 -8.68 24.01
CA GLY A 529 -29.08 -7.50 23.16
C GLY A 529 -30.29 -6.59 23.22
N VAL A 530 -31.40 -7.16 22.79
CA VAL A 530 -32.78 -6.89 23.21
C VAL A 530 -32.93 -5.89 24.36
N ASN A 531 -32.53 -6.41 25.51
CA ASN A 531 -32.82 -5.87 26.83
C ASN A 531 -31.69 -4.98 27.38
N GLY A 532 -30.61 -4.75 26.62
CA GLY A 532 -29.42 -4.03 27.10
C GLY A 532 -28.72 -4.75 28.27
N GLU A 533 -28.82 -6.08 28.32
CA GLU A 533 -28.30 -6.89 29.42
C GLU A 533 -26.80 -7.15 29.28
N ASP A 534 -26.04 -6.89 30.34
CA ASP A 534 -24.63 -7.27 30.48
C ASP A 534 -24.49 -8.38 31.52
N ASN A 535 -24.75 -9.61 31.06
CA ASN A 535 -24.85 -10.78 31.92
C ASN A 535 -23.47 -11.20 32.45
N ARG A 536 -23.38 -11.35 33.78
CA ARG A 536 -22.14 -11.72 34.49
C ARG A 536 -21.70 -13.16 34.28
N ALA A 537 -22.56 -14.03 33.74
CA ALA A 537 -22.20 -15.42 33.44
C ALA A 537 -21.10 -15.52 32.37
N ALA A 538 -20.99 -14.52 31.49
CA ALA A 538 -19.94 -14.45 30.47
C ALA A 538 -18.55 -14.15 31.06
N ASP A 539 -18.48 -13.47 32.21
CA ASP A 539 -17.22 -12.93 32.76
C ASP A 539 -16.15 -14.02 32.99
N LYS A 540 -16.56 -15.26 33.31
CA LYS A 540 -15.61 -16.37 33.55
C LYS A 540 -14.82 -16.81 32.30
N TYR A 541 -15.25 -16.42 31.11
CA TYR A 541 -14.57 -16.72 29.84
C TYR A 541 -13.65 -15.59 29.37
N PHE A 542 -13.72 -14.43 30.00
CA PHE A 542 -12.81 -13.32 29.75
C PHE A 542 -11.73 -13.35 30.82
N VAL A 543 -10.62 -13.98 30.48
CA VAL A 543 -9.50 -14.25 31.39
C VAL A 543 -8.25 -13.49 30.95
N ASN A 544 -7.33 -13.28 31.89
CA ASN A 544 -5.97 -12.82 31.60
C ASN A 544 -5.06 -14.00 31.19
N SER A 545 -3.79 -13.74 30.88
CA SER A 545 -2.82 -14.76 30.47
C SER A 545 -2.47 -15.81 31.54
N LYS A 546 -2.95 -15.63 32.78
CA LYS A 546 -2.86 -16.60 33.88
C LYS A 546 -4.11 -17.46 34.02
N GLY A 547 -5.13 -17.26 33.18
CA GLY A 547 -6.42 -17.92 33.26
C GLY A 547 -7.33 -17.38 34.37
N GLU A 548 -7.01 -16.22 34.96
CA GLU A 548 -7.85 -15.58 35.98
C GLU A 548 -8.95 -14.76 35.29
N SER A 549 -10.20 -14.94 35.69
CA SER A 549 -11.33 -14.17 35.16
C SER A 549 -11.19 -12.68 35.51
N ILE A 550 -11.12 -11.84 34.48
CA ILE A 550 -11.08 -10.37 34.58
C ILE A 550 -12.41 -9.74 34.17
N GLY A 551 -13.29 -10.53 33.53
CA GLY A 551 -14.60 -10.08 33.06
C GLY A 551 -14.52 -9.03 31.95
N ARG A 552 -15.67 -8.45 31.61
CA ARG A 552 -15.73 -7.34 30.62
C ARG A 552 -15.11 -6.05 31.18
N PRO A 553 -14.45 -5.23 30.34
CA PRO A 553 -13.80 -3.98 30.76
C PRO A 553 -14.84 -2.86 30.97
N ARG A 554 -15.52 -2.87 32.13
CA ARG A 554 -16.61 -1.93 32.45
C ARG A 554 -16.16 -0.56 32.95
N GLY A 555 -14.88 -0.40 33.25
CA GLY A 555 -14.35 0.82 33.88
C GLY A 555 -15.10 1.17 35.15
N ASN A 556 -15.62 2.40 35.24
CA ASN A 556 -16.40 2.90 36.38
C ASN A 556 -17.92 2.62 36.27
N TYR A 557 -18.35 1.89 35.24
CA TYR A 557 -19.77 1.65 34.97
C TYR A 557 -20.21 0.26 35.43
N GLU A 558 -21.51 0.10 35.70
CA GLU A 558 -22.08 -1.22 35.98
C GLU A 558 -22.30 -2.04 34.69
N ASN A 559 -22.61 -1.38 33.57
CA ASN A 559 -22.86 -2.05 32.29
C ASN A 559 -21.68 -1.79 31.34
N PHE A 560 -21.15 -2.85 30.73
CA PHE A 560 -20.14 -2.72 29.70
C PHE A 560 -20.68 -1.93 28.49
N PHE A 561 -21.85 -2.29 28.00
CA PHE A 561 -22.49 -1.64 26.86
C PHE A 561 -23.11 -0.30 27.27
N PRO A 562 -22.89 0.79 26.49
CA PRO A 562 -23.56 2.06 26.73
C PRO A 562 -25.04 1.97 26.35
N GLU A 563 -25.80 3.03 26.63
CA GLU A 563 -27.20 3.11 26.17
C GLU A 563 -27.24 3.46 24.67
N TYR A 564 -26.37 4.39 24.25
CA TYR A 564 -26.26 4.82 22.86
C TYR A 564 -24.82 5.18 22.50
N TYR A 565 -24.49 5.05 21.21
CA TYR A 565 -23.43 5.86 20.59
C TYR A 565 -24.06 6.94 19.70
N VAL A 566 -23.53 8.16 19.75
CA VAL A 566 -23.93 9.25 18.85
C VAL A 566 -22.80 9.56 17.89
N LEU A 567 -23.08 9.55 16.59
CA LEU A 567 -22.17 9.93 15.52
C LEU A 567 -22.70 11.22 14.86
N PRO A 568 -22.22 12.39 15.29
CA PRO A 568 -22.70 13.65 14.76
C PRO A 568 -22.21 13.89 13.32
N VAL A 569 -22.98 14.70 12.59
CA VAL A 569 -22.67 15.17 11.23
C VAL A 569 -22.60 16.69 11.16
N ASP A 570 -22.37 17.34 12.30
CA ASP A 570 -22.16 18.78 12.43
C ASP A 570 -20.68 19.05 12.62
N SER A 571 -20.13 20.00 11.86
CA SER A 571 -18.70 20.28 11.81
C SER A 571 -18.10 20.77 13.14
N LYS A 572 -18.91 21.18 14.13
CA LYS A 572 -18.40 21.55 15.46
C LYS A 572 -18.17 20.35 16.38
N LEU A 573 -18.79 19.22 16.08
CA LEU A 573 -18.73 17.98 16.87
C LEU A 573 -18.11 16.82 16.09
N GLN A 574 -17.75 17.03 14.83
CA GLN A 574 -17.28 15.99 13.96
C GLN A 574 -16.15 16.50 13.06
N LYS A 575 -14.97 15.92 13.21
CA LYS A 575 -13.82 16.20 12.35
C LYS A 575 -13.90 15.53 10.97
N ASN A 576 -14.64 14.42 10.83
CA ASN A 576 -14.68 13.65 9.58
C ASN A 576 -16.08 13.08 9.28
N ILE A 577 -16.94 13.96 8.77
CA ILE A 577 -18.31 13.61 8.35
C ILE A 577 -18.34 12.47 7.32
N PRO A 578 -17.55 12.45 6.23
CA PRO A 578 -17.63 11.36 5.26
C PRO A 578 -17.33 9.99 5.87
N GLU A 579 -16.37 9.86 6.80
CA GLU A 579 -16.10 8.58 7.45
C GLU A 579 -17.22 8.14 8.42
N VAL A 580 -17.94 9.08 9.05
CA VAL A 580 -19.19 8.75 9.77
C VAL A 580 -20.20 8.11 8.81
N GLN A 581 -20.37 8.66 7.60
CA GLN A 581 -21.31 8.12 6.62
C GLN A 581 -20.91 6.70 6.17
N GLU A 582 -19.62 6.47 5.92
CA GLU A 582 -19.10 5.14 5.58
C GLU A 582 -19.22 4.14 6.74
N THR A 583 -18.97 4.58 7.98
CA THR A 583 -19.16 3.75 9.17
C THR A 583 -20.63 3.39 9.39
N VAL A 584 -21.57 4.31 9.15
CA VAL A 584 -23.01 3.98 9.23
C VAL A 584 -23.41 2.98 8.14
N LYS A 585 -22.89 3.10 6.91
CA LYS A 585 -23.11 2.09 5.86
C LYS A 585 -22.55 0.72 6.28
N TYR A 586 -21.35 0.70 6.86
CA TYR A 586 -20.74 -0.50 7.41
C TYR A 586 -21.62 -1.12 8.50
N LEU A 587 -22.13 -0.35 9.45
CA LEU A 587 -23.00 -0.85 10.52
C LEU A 587 -24.29 -1.47 9.95
N LEU A 588 -24.97 -0.77 9.03
CA LEU A 588 -26.19 -1.25 8.38
C LEU A 588 -25.94 -2.55 7.59
N ARG A 589 -24.82 -2.65 6.88
CA ARG A 589 -24.42 -3.86 6.14
C ARG A 589 -24.30 -5.09 7.05
N ASN A 590 -23.81 -4.88 8.27
CA ASN A 590 -23.67 -5.92 9.30
C ASN A 590 -24.95 -6.14 10.13
N GLY A 591 -26.08 -5.57 9.71
CA GLY A 591 -27.38 -5.74 10.38
C GLY A 591 -27.53 -4.96 11.68
N VAL A 592 -26.60 -4.05 11.99
CA VAL A 592 -26.75 -3.10 13.09
C VAL A 592 -27.74 -2.02 12.69
N LYS A 593 -28.70 -1.75 13.57
CA LYS A 593 -29.65 -0.65 13.39
C LYS A 593 -29.02 0.67 13.78
N VAL A 594 -29.28 1.66 12.94
CA VAL A 594 -28.89 3.04 13.15
C VAL A 594 -30.11 3.93 12.92
N ASP A 595 -30.29 4.92 13.79
CA ASP A 595 -31.32 5.94 13.70
C ASP A 595 -30.69 7.31 13.44
N THR A 596 -31.52 8.29 13.09
CA THR A 596 -31.16 9.72 13.03
C THR A 596 -32.00 10.51 14.01
N LEU A 597 -31.43 11.56 14.59
CA LEU A 597 -32.17 12.52 15.43
C LEU A 597 -33.13 13.36 14.58
N ASP A 598 -34.37 13.47 15.02
CA ASP A 598 -35.40 14.30 14.40
C ASP A 598 -35.37 15.78 14.85
N SER A 599 -34.68 16.05 15.96
CA SER A 599 -34.62 17.32 16.67
C SER A 599 -33.34 17.43 17.50
N ASP A 600 -32.86 18.67 17.68
CA ASP A 600 -31.72 18.95 18.54
C ASP A 600 -31.96 18.42 19.96
N THR A 601 -31.02 17.64 20.49
CA THR A 601 -31.17 16.98 21.78
C THR A 601 -29.96 17.22 22.67
N LYS A 602 -30.22 17.81 23.83
CA LYS A 602 -29.21 18.05 24.87
C LYS A 602 -29.02 16.80 25.73
N VAL A 603 -27.77 16.36 25.87
CA VAL A 603 -27.33 15.28 26.75
C VAL A 603 -26.16 15.79 27.58
N GLY A 604 -26.35 15.91 28.89
CA GLY A 604 -25.38 16.58 29.76
C GLY A 604 -25.11 18.02 29.28
N ASN A 605 -23.85 18.30 28.91
CA ASN A 605 -23.41 19.60 28.42
C ASN A 605 -23.36 19.70 26.88
N THR A 606 -23.57 18.60 26.17
CA THR A 606 -23.48 18.54 24.72
C THR A 606 -24.87 18.65 24.10
N ILE A 607 -25.00 19.41 23.01
CA ILE A 607 -26.22 19.46 22.20
C ILE A 607 -25.92 18.71 20.91
N TYR A 608 -26.56 17.57 20.70
CA TYR A 608 -26.49 16.83 19.45
C TYR A 608 -27.54 17.38 18.49
N PRO A 609 -27.14 17.89 17.32
CA PRO A 609 -28.07 18.50 16.38
C PRO A 609 -28.92 17.45 15.66
N LYS A 610 -30.09 17.91 15.18
CA LYS A 610 -30.93 17.15 14.25
C LYS A 610 -30.08 16.58 13.10
N GLY A 611 -30.32 15.31 12.77
CA GLY A 611 -29.60 14.59 11.72
C GLY A 611 -28.36 13.83 12.19
N SER A 612 -27.90 14.00 13.44
CA SER A 612 -26.87 13.09 14.00
C SER A 612 -27.37 11.65 14.00
N TYR A 613 -26.48 10.71 13.69
CA TYR A 613 -26.78 9.29 13.78
C TYR A 613 -26.70 8.82 15.22
N VAL A 614 -27.59 7.90 15.59
CA VAL A 614 -27.66 7.29 16.92
C VAL A 614 -27.71 5.79 16.75
N VAL A 615 -26.79 5.09 17.41
CA VAL A 615 -26.80 3.63 17.53
C VAL A 615 -27.38 3.31 18.90
N ASP A 616 -28.64 2.86 18.93
CA ASP A 616 -29.28 2.37 20.15
C ASP A 616 -28.73 0.98 20.48
N MET A 617 -28.12 0.83 21.65
CA MET A 617 -27.48 -0.43 22.04
C MET A 617 -28.48 -1.48 22.55
N HIS A 618 -29.78 -1.14 22.67
CA HIS A 618 -30.86 -2.10 22.94
C HIS A 618 -31.30 -2.80 21.64
N GLN A 619 -30.37 -3.58 21.07
CA GLN A 619 -30.59 -4.31 19.82
C GLN A 619 -29.85 -5.64 19.78
N ALA A 620 -30.35 -6.59 18.99
CA ALA A 620 -29.77 -7.93 18.86
C ALA A 620 -28.28 -7.93 18.46
N LYS A 621 -27.85 -6.96 17.64
CA LYS A 621 -26.48 -6.82 17.13
C LYS A 621 -25.58 -5.90 17.95
N ARG A 622 -25.94 -5.62 19.22
CA ARG A 622 -25.18 -4.70 20.08
C ARG A 622 -23.71 -5.08 20.27
N GLY A 623 -23.38 -6.37 20.32
CA GLY A 623 -22.00 -6.83 20.52
C GLY A 623 -21.10 -6.39 19.37
N TYR A 624 -21.55 -6.62 18.13
CA TYR A 624 -20.83 -6.18 16.94
C TYR A 624 -20.80 -4.65 16.79
N ALA A 625 -21.89 -3.96 17.13
CA ALA A 625 -21.90 -2.49 17.14
C ALA A 625 -20.87 -1.92 18.12
N ASN A 626 -20.76 -2.51 19.32
CA ASN A 626 -19.83 -2.08 20.36
C ASN A 626 -18.38 -2.38 19.98
N LEU A 627 -18.09 -3.57 19.45
CA LEU A 627 -16.77 -3.97 18.93
C LEU A 627 -16.13 -2.88 18.05
N VAL A 628 -16.94 -2.26 17.19
CA VAL A 628 -16.48 -1.29 16.19
C VAL A 628 -16.28 0.11 16.79
N LEU A 629 -17.09 0.48 17.80
CA LEU A 629 -17.23 1.86 18.29
C LEU A 629 -16.58 2.11 19.64
N TYR A 630 -16.25 1.08 20.42
CA TYR A 630 -15.57 1.23 21.71
C TYR A 630 -14.04 1.30 21.54
N ASP A 631 -13.36 1.66 22.63
CA ASP A 631 -11.91 1.92 22.64
C ASP A 631 -11.04 0.66 22.39
N GLY A 632 -11.60 -0.55 22.48
CA GLY A 632 -10.84 -1.80 22.38
C GLY A 632 -10.41 -2.37 23.74
N ILE A 633 -9.53 -3.38 23.69
CA ILE A 633 -8.87 -3.95 24.88
C ILE A 633 -7.35 -3.89 24.75
N ASN A 634 -6.67 -3.87 25.89
CA ASN A 634 -5.24 -4.13 25.97
C ASN A 634 -5.03 -5.61 26.32
N ALA A 635 -4.58 -6.40 25.35
CA ALA A 635 -4.29 -7.82 25.50
C ALA A 635 -2.78 -8.11 25.67
N SER A 636 -1.97 -7.10 26.00
CA SER A 636 -0.50 -7.19 26.03
C SER A 636 0.07 -8.11 27.12
N ASP A 637 -0.75 -8.65 28.01
CA ASP A 637 -0.33 -9.65 28.99
C ASP A 637 -0.24 -11.08 28.41
N PHE A 638 -0.85 -11.31 27.24
CA PHE A 638 -0.74 -12.56 26.47
C PHE A 638 0.56 -12.61 25.67
N LYS A 639 1.15 -13.81 25.57
CA LYS A 639 2.45 -14.02 24.91
C LYS A 639 2.38 -14.00 23.39
N GLU A 640 1.26 -14.44 22.84
CA GLU A 640 1.01 -14.63 21.42
C GLU A 640 -0.42 -14.16 21.12
N MET A 641 -0.63 -13.72 19.87
CA MET A 641 -1.94 -13.35 19.33
C MET A 641 -1.96 -13.77 17.87
N TYR A 642 -3.10 -14.25 17.41
CA TYR A 642 -3.23 -14.80 16.07
C TYR A 642 -3.27 -13.69 14.99
N ALA A 643 -3.84 -12.51 15.30
CA ALA A 643 -3.78 -11.31 14.45
C ALA A 643 -4.17 -10.04 15.22
N GLU A 644 -4.18 -8.93 14.50
CA GLU A 644 -4.62 -7.62 14.93
C GLU A 644 -6.06 -7.61 15.48
N ILE A 645 -6.24 -7.02 16.66
CA ILE A 645 -7.50 -6.93 17.41
C ILE A 645 -8.06 -5.50 17.46
N VAL A 646 -7.29 -4.49 17.04
CA VAL A 646 -7.76 -3.09 17.12
C VAL A 646 -8.80 -2.82 16.03
N MET A 647 -10.06 -2.75 16.47
CA MET A 647 -11.15 -2.23 15.68
C MET A 647 -11.22 -0.71 15.84
N ASN A 648 -11.68 -0.18 16.99
CA ASN A 648 -11.77 1.27 17.33
C ASN A 648 -11.79 2.19 16.08
N PHE A 649 -12.82 2.03 15.26
CA PHE A 649 -12.93 2.78 14.00
C PHE A 649 -12.94 4.30 14.21
N PRO A 650 -13.56 4.87 15.28
CA PRO A 650 -13.48 6.30 15.53
C PRO A 650 -12.04 6.82 15.48
N ASP A 651 -11.12 6.21 16.23
CA ASP A 651 -9.75 6.69 16.31
C ASP A 651 -8.90 6.27 15.10
N VAL A 652 -9.06 5.02 14.62
CA VAL A 652 -8.25 4.48 13.51
C VAL A 652 -8.65 5.06 12.14
N ARG A 653 -9.94 5.37 11.96
CA ARG A 653 -10.47 5.97 10.72
C ARG A 653 -10.68 7.48 10.84
N GLY A 654 -10.47 8.05 12.03
CA GLY A 654 -10.37 9.48 12.27
C GLY A 654 -11.72 10.20 12.23
N PHE A 655 -12.72 9.71 12.96
CA PHE A 655 -14.01 10.40 13.19
C PHE A 655 -14.38 10.39 14.68
N ASP A 656 -15.23 11.33 15.10
CA ASP A 656 -15.66 11.43 16.50
C ASP A 656 -16.92 10.60 16.75
N ASN A 657 -16.93 9.85 17.86
CA ASN A 657 -18.14 9.25 18.41
C ASN A 657 -18.32 9.65 19.89
N TYR A 658 -19.56 9.53 20.37
CA TYR A 658 -19.89 9.89 21.75
C TYR A 658 -20.68 8.78 22.42
N GLU A 659 -20.11 8.22 23.47
CA GLU A 659 -20.78 7.28 24.36
C GLU A 659 -21.81 8.01 25.23
N VAL A 660 -23.06 7.52 25.26
CA VAL A 660 -24.13 8.06 26.10
C VAL A 660 -24.65 6.98 27.04
N ARG A 661 -24.60 7.27 28.34
CA ARG A 661 -25.05 6.38 29.43
C ARG A 661 -26.43 6.74 30.01
N ASN A 662 -27.05 7.83 29.54
CA ASN A 662 -28.36 8.26 30.02
C ASN A 662 -29.49 7.47 29.34
N LYS A 663 -30.21 6.65 30.11
CA LYS A 663 -31.36 5.86 29.64
C LYS A 663 -32.44 6.75 29.02
N ASN A 664 -33.04 6.29 27.93
CA ASN A 664 -34.21 6.91 27.27
C ASN A 664 -34.02 8.36 26.79
N VAL A 665 -32.80 8.90 26.71
CA VAL A 665 -32.59 10.32 26.40
C VAL A 665 -33.02 10.71 24.98
N PHE A 666 -33.02 9.75 24.05
CA PHE A 666 -33.47 9.93 22.66
C PHE A 666 -34.86 9.35 22.39
N LYS A 667 -35.57 8.87 23.42
CA LYS A 667 -36.88 8.23 23.25
C LYS A 667 -37.87 9.15 22.54
N GLY A 668 -38.47 8.66 21.46
CA GLY A 668 -39.45 9.40 20.66
C GLY A 668 -38.85 10.46 19.73
N LYS A 669 -37.53 10.50 19.57
CA LYS A 669 -36.80 11.48 18.73
C LYS A 669 -35.95 10.83 17.63
N LEU A 670 -36.13 9.52 17.43
CA LEU A 670 -35.33 8.69 16.54
C LEU A 670 -36.12 8.32 15.29
N LYS A 671 -35.44 8.36 14.15
CA LYS A 671 -35.94 7.89 12.87
C LYS A 671 -34.96 6.90 12.23
N SER A 672 -35.44 5.69 11.95
CA SER A 672 -34.64 4.61 11.38
C SER A 672 -34.01 4.97 10.03
N VAL A 673 -32.72 4.65 9.91
CA VAL A 673 -31.93 4.80 8.69
C VAL A 673 -31.96 3.48 7.93
N LYS A 674 -32.32 3.55 6.64
CA LYS A 674 -32.28 2.39 5.72
C LYS A 674 -31.13 2.47 4.72
N SER A 675 -30.70 3.70 4.41
CA SER A 675 -29.63 3.99 3.48
C SER A 675 -29.01 5.33 3.87
N VAL A 676 -27.72 5.48 3.59
CA VAL A 676 -26.98 6.71 3.85
C VAL A 676 -26.79 7.47 2.55
N GLU A 677 -27.38 8.66 2.45
CA GLU A 677 -27.15 9.58 1.34
C GLU A 677 -25.90 10.41 1.61
N LYS A 678 -25.04 10.58 0.60
CA LYS A 678 -23.83 11.41 0.73
C LYS A 678 -24.20 12.87 1.00
N ILE A 679 -23.51 13.52 1.93
CA ILE A 679 -23.73 14.94 2.21
C ILE A 679 -22.95 15.77 1.17
N GLU A 680 -23.65 16.52 0.33
CA GLU A 680 -23.00 17.39 -0.65
C GLU A 680 -22.35 18.61 0.01
N THR A 681 -21.24 19.08 -0.55
CA THR A 681 -20.59 20.32 -0.15
C THR A 681 -21.44 21.52 -0.56
N LYS A 682 -21.79 22.38 0.39
CA LYS A 682 -22.52 23.63 0.11
C LYS A 682 -21.55 24.80 -0.10
N VAL A 683 -21.41 25.24 -1.35
CA VAL A 683 -20.59 26.41 -1.71
C VAL A 683 -21.38 27.70 -1.50
N ASN A 684 -21.10 28.41 -0.41
CA ASN A 684 -21.74 29.68 -0.06
C ASN A 684 -20.79 30.87 -0.26
N GLY A 685 -21.34 32.06 -0.57
CA GLY A 685 -20.58 33.31 -0.71
C GLY A 685 -20.10 33.62 -2.14
N ASP A 686 -19.45 34.78 -2.31
CA ASP A 686 -19.09 35.37 -3.61
C ASP A 686 -17.57 35.42 -3.88
N SER A 687 -16.76 34.65 -3.15
CA SER A 687 -15.32 34.59 -3.43
C SER A 687 -15.03 33.89 -4.75
N GLU A 688 -13.99 34.34 -5.47
CA GLU A 688 -13.52 33.69 -6.69
C GLU A 688 -12.81 32.37 -6.40
N LYS A 689 -12.17 32.26 -5.22
CA LYS A 689 -11.41 31.10 -4.76
C LYS A 689 -11.86 30.65 -3.38
N TYR A 690 -11.72 29.35 -3.15
CA TYR A 690 -12.06 28.70 -1.89
C TYR A 690 -10.90 27.85 -1.42
N ILE A 691 -10.73 27.81 -0.11
CA ILE A 691 -9.88 26.85 0.57
C ILE A 691 -10.70 25.57 0.75
N ILE A 692 -10.08 24.42 0.49
CA ILE A 692 -10.54 23.09 0.90
C ILE A 692 -9.57 22.62 1.99
N LYS A 693 -10.06 22.38 3.20
CA LYS A 693 -9.23 21.91 4.31
C LYS A 693 -8.68 20.52 4.03
N ASN A 694 -7.42 20.26 4.39
CA ASN A 694 -6.82 18.92 4.38
C ASN A 694 -7.35 18.06 5.56
N SER A 695 -8.66 17.80 5.56
CA SER A 695 -9.39 17.31 6.73
C SER A 695 -9.84 15.85 6.64
N ASN A 696 -9.88 15.26 5.44
CA ASN A 696 -10.37 13.89 5.21
C ASN A 696 -9.98 13.36 3.81
N ASN A 697 -10.30 12.10 3.54
CA ASN A 697 -9.98 11.43 2.27
C ASN A 697 -10.81 11.93 1.07
N ASP A 698 -12.00 12.49 1.29
CA ASP A 698 -12.82 13.11 0.25
C ASP A 698 -12.13 14.37 -0.30
N ALA A 699 -11.41 15.12 0.55
CA ALA A 699 -10.57 16.25 0.12
C ALA A 699 -9.45 15.79 -0.82
N ILE A 700 -8.71 14.75 -0.47
CA ILE A 700 -7.63 14.20 -1.33
C ILE A 700 -8.20 13.74 -2.68
N LYS A 701 -9.30 12.97 -2.66
CA LYS A 701 -9.96 12.47 -3.88
C LYS A 701 -10.44 13.63 -4.77
N ALA A 702 -10.99 14.68 -4.17
CA ALA A 702 -11.37 15.91 -4.87
C ALA A 702 -10.18 16.59 -5.55
N ILE A 703 -9.06 16.76 -4.84
CA ILE A 703 -7.84 17.38 -5.39
C ILE A 703 -7.29 16.56 -6.56
N ASN A 704 -7.18 15.24 -6.43
CA ASN A 704 -6.73 14.36 -7.50
C ASN A 704 -7.67 14.37 -8.72
N GLU A 705 -9.00 14.46 -8.51
CA GLU A 705 -9.95 14.63 -9.62
C GLU A 705 -9.74 15.96 -10.38
N LEU A 706 -9.41 17.05 -9.67
CA LEU A 706 -9.12 18.33 -10.30
C LEU A 706 -7.78 18.33 -11.05
N LEU A 707 -6.74 17.76 -10.44
CA LEU A 707 -5.41 17.66 -11.05
C LEU A 707 -5.41 16.80 -12.32
N SER A 708 -6.10 15.65 -12.31
CA SER A 708 -6.24 14.79 -13.49
C SER A 708 -6.99 15.45 -14.66
N LYS A 709 -7.81 16.47 -14.37
CA LYS A 709 -8.48 17.33 -15.36
C LYS A 709 -7.69 18.59 -15.72
N ASN A 710 -6.44 18.70 -15.27
CA ASN A 710 -5.56 19.85 -15.48
C ASN A 710 -6.19 21.18 -15.02
N LYS A 711 -6.94 21.16 -13.91
CA LYS A 711 -7.48 22.36 -13.27
C LYS A 711 -6.43 22.97 -12.35
N ASP A 712 -6.54 24.28 -12.11
CA ASP A 712 -5.64 24.99 -11.20
C ASP A 712 -5.98 24.66 -9.75
N VAL A 713 -5.05 23.96 -9.09
CA VAL A 713 -5.07 23.70 -7.66
C VAL A 713 -3.80 24.27 -7.05
N TYR A 714 -3.94 24.88 -5.88
CA TYR A 714 -2.83 25.38 -5.09
C TYR A 714 -2.85 24.77 -3.69
N VAL A 715 -1.73 24.83 -2.98
CA VAL A 715 -1.59 24.47 -1.57
C VAL A 715 -1.08 25.68 -0.78
N LEU A 716 -1.56 25.88 0.45
CA LEU A 716 -1.07 26.95 1.32
C LEU A 716 0.37 26.67 1.73
N ALA A 717 1.24 27.67 1.57
CA ALA A 717 2.68 27.56 1.83
C ALA A 717 3.08 27.93 3.26
N LYS A 718 2.11 28.35 4.09
CA LYS A 718 2.29 28.73 5.50
C LYS A 718 0.95 28.72 6.20
N ASP A 719 0.99 28.57 7.51
CA ASP A 719 -0.18 28.74 8.37
C ASP A 719 -0.76 30.16 8.29
N SER A 720 -2.07 30.22 8.51
CA SER A 720 -2.80 31.45 8.76
C SER A 720 -3.63 31.29 10.04
N LYS A 721 -4.34 32.34 10.46
CA LYS A 721 -5.11 32.33 11.71
C LYS A 721 -6.10 31.16 11.80
N ASP A 722 -6.72 30.80 10.67
CA ASP A 722 -7.81 29.82 10.60
C ASP A 722 -7.49 28.64 9.66
N ASN A 723 -6.31 28.61 9.00
CA ASN A 723 -5.91 27.59 8.01
C ASN A 723 -4.49 27.09 8.26
N GLU A 724 -4.25 25.83 7.93
CA GLU A 724 -2.98 25.15 8.14
C GLU A 724 -2.16 25.09 6.84
N GLU A 725 -0.83 25.07 6.95
CA GLU A 725 0.03 24.68 5.84
C GLU A 725 -0.38 23.30 5.31
N GLY A 726 -0.55 23.18 3.99
CA GLY A 726 -1.07 21.96 3.36
C GLY A 726 -2.56 22.02 2.97
N ASP A 727 -3.32 23.01 3.43
CA ASP A 727 -4.68 23.25 2.93
C ASP A 727 -4.68 23.63 1.44
N TYR A 728 -5.73 23.28 0.71
CA TYR A 728 -5.78 23.45 -0.75
C TYR A 728 -6.58 24.69 -1.15
N VAL A 729 -6.23 25.35 -2.25
CA VAL A 729 -6.98 26.47 -2.82
C VAL A 729 -7.40 26.15 -4.26
N VAL A 730 -8.69 26.34 -4.56
CA VAL A 730 -9.28 26.06 -5.87
C VAL A 730 -10.20 27.19 -6.31
N ASN A 731 -10.44 27.30 -7.62
CA ASN A 731 -11.42 28.26 -8.15
C ASN A 731 -12.86 27.80 -7.84
N LYS A 732 -13.76 28.75 -7.56
CA LYS A 732 -15.19 28.48 -7.30
C LYS A 732 -15.85 27.65 -8.40
N LYS A 733 -15.50 27.91 -9.67
CA LYS A 733 -16.04 27.18 -10.83
C LYS A 733 -15.68 25.70 -10.77
N ASP A 734 -14.41 25.39 -10.49
CA ASP A 734 -13.91 24.02 -10.44
C ASP A 734 -14.45 23.29 -9.19
N LEU A 735 -14.50 23.96 -8.04
CA LEU A 735 -15.16 23.46 -6.82
C LEU A 735 -16.63 23.10 -7.08
N SER A 736 -17.35 23.90 -7.86
CA SER A 736 -18.75 23.63 -8.19
C SER A 736 -18.94 22.34 -8.99
N GLU A 737 -17.96 21.92 -9.80
CA GLU A 737 -17.99 20.66 -10.57
C GLU A 737 -17.87 19.41 -9.68
N ILE A 738 -17.19 19.54 -8.53
CA ILE A 738 -16.90 18.41 -7.61
C ILE A 738 -17.70 18.45 -6.30
N SER A 739 -18.31 19.57 -5.96
CA SER A 739 -19.05 19.80 -4.69
C SER A 739 -20.18 18.81 -4.41
N LYS A 740 -20.82 18.27 -5.46
CA LYS A 740 -21.87 17.25 -5.33
C LYS A 740 -21.33 15.83 -5.10
N LYS A 741 -20.05 15.60 -5.42
CA LYS A 741 -19.42 14.29 -5.34
C LYS A 741 -18.71 14.06 -4.01
N TYR A 742 -18.23 15.11 -3.36
CA TYR A 742 -17.42 15.03 -2.15
C TYR A 742 -18.00 15.89 -1.03
N THR A 743 -17.75 15.47 0.22
CA THR A 743 -18.08 16.19 1.44
C THR A 743 -16.82 16.93 1.90
N LEU A 744 -16.74 18.23 1.61
CA LEU A 744 -15.54 19.04 1.79
C LEU A 744 -15.79 20.11 2.86
N ASP A 745 -14.79 20.31 3.72
CA ASP A 745 -14.73 21.49 4.58
C ASP A 745 -14.10 22.64 3.79
N ILE A 746 -14.86 23.72 3.60
CA ILE A 746 -14.49 24.81 2.70
C ILE A 746 -14.69 26.17 3.34
N GLU A 747 -13.81 27.11 2.99
CA GLU A 747 -13.92 28.51 3.36
C GLU A 747 -13.55 29.45 2.20
N PRO A 748 -14.09 30.68 2.14
CA PRO A 748 -13.65 31.68 1.16
C PRO A 748 -12.17 32.03 1.32
N PHE A 749 -11.40 31.96 0.24
CA PHE A 749 -9.99 32.37 0.23
C PHE A 749 -9.85 33.90 0.33
N LYS A 750 -8.83 34.39 1.05
CA LYS A 750 -8.48 35.82 1.19
C LYS A 750 -7.10 36.05 0.56
N ASP A 751 -6.96 37.04 -0.31
CA ASP A 751 -5.85 37.21 -1.29
C ASP A 751 -4.43 37.48 -0.73
N ASP A 752 -4.18 37.21 0.56
CA ASP A 752 -2.94 37.60 1.26
C ASP A 752 -2.10 36.39 1.76
N ILE A 753 -2.54 35.16 1.48
CA ILE A 753 -1.86 33.94 1.93
C ILE A 753 -1.01 33.38 0.78
N PRO A 754 0.32 33.19 0.94
CA PRO A 754 1.17 32.57 -0.06
C PRO A 754 0.71 31.14 -0.37
N THR A 755 0.63 30.82 -1.66
CA THR A 755 0.20 29.51 -2.16
C THR A 755 1.19 28.95 -3.18
N LEU A 756 1.40 27.64 -3.21
CA LEU A 756 2.17 26.92 -4.23
C LEU A 756 1.22 26.24 -5.22
N LYS A 757 1.54 26.24 -6.51
CA LYS A 757 0.71 25.54 -7.50
C LYS A 757 1.03 24.05 -7.51
N LEU A 758 0.01 23.22 -7.37
CA LEU A 758 0.12 21.77 -7.49
C LEU A 758 0.11 21.32 -8.96
N ARG A 759 0.81 20.22 -9.24
CA ARG A 759 0.75 19.48 -10.51
C ARG A 759 0.33 18.05 -10.23
N GLU A 760 -0.18 17.34 -11.24
CA GLU A 760 -0.52 15.91 -11.09
C GLU A 760 0.75 15.09 -10.74
N PRO A 761 0.79 14.44 -9.56
CA PRO A 761 1.94 13.64 -9.17
C PRO A 761 1.98 12.28 -9.87
N LYS A 762 3.19 11.80 -10.16
CA LYS A 762 3.45 10.42 -10.60
C LYS A 762 4.05 9.64 -9.45
N VAL A 763 3.36 8.57 -9.03
CA VAL A 763 3.73 7.81 -7.83
C VAL A 763 4.18 6.41 -8.21
N TYR A 764 5.33 5.97 -7.72
CA TYR A 764 5.73 4.57 -7.78
C TYR A 764 5.53 3.94 -6.39
N ALA A 765 4.76 2.86 -6.30
CA ALA A 765 4.49 2.17 -5.04
C ALA A 765 4.96 0.71 -5.10
N THR A 766 5.51 0.18 -4.01
CA THR A 766 6.05 -1.18 -3.97
C THR A 766 5.05 -2.21 -3.45
N GLY A 767 4.43 -2.00 -2.29
CA GLY A 767 3.52 -2.96 -1.66
C GLY A 767 2.06 -2.83 -2.06
N SER A 768 1.34 -3.94 -1.83
CA SER A 768 -0.05 -4.12 -2.24
C SER A 768 -1.02 -3.17 -1.54
N TYR A 769 -0.81 -2.93 -0.24
CA TYR A 769 -1.68 -2.05 0.54
C TYR A 769 -1.53 -0.59 0.10
N SER A 770 -0.30 -0.09 -0.05
CA SER A 770 -0.08 1.26 -0.56
C SER A 770 -0.63 1.45 -1.97
N LYS A 771 -0.46 0.48 -2.88
CA LYS A 771 -1.06 0.53 -4.23
C LYS A 771 -2.58 0.64 -4.18
N PHE A 772 -3.23 -0.18 -3.36
CA PHE A 772 -4.68 -0.14 -3.20
C PHE A 772 -5.16 1.22 -2.68
N VAL A 773 -4.53 1.72 -1.60
CA VAL A 773 -4.87 3.01 -0.99
C VAL A 773 -4.66 4.17 -1.96
N LEU A 774 -3.52 4.22 -2.66
CA LEU A 774 -3.22 5.27 -3.64
C LEU A 774 -4.23 5.29 -4.80
N ASN A 775 -4.63 4.11 -5.28
CA ASN A 775 -5.69 4.00 -6.29
C ASN A 775 -7.04 4.49 -5.74
N GLU A 776 -7.40 4.15 -4.50
CA GLU A 776 -8.63 4.61 -3.86
C GLU A 776 -8.67 6.15 -3.73
N LEU A 777 -7.52 6.76 -3.44
CA LEU A 777 -7.34 8.21 -3.33
C LEU A 777 -7.27 8.92 -4.70
N GLY A 778 -7.19 8.18 -5.80
CA GLY A 778 -7.16 8.73 -7.16
C GLY A 778 -5.77 9.16 -7.66
N PHE A 779 -4.69 8.67 -7.05
CA PHE A 779 -3.34 8.96 -7.51
C PHE A 779 -2.96 8.18 -8.77
N LYS A 780 -2.10 8.78 -9.59
CA LYS A 780 -1.59 8.17 -10.81
C LYS A 780 -0.35 7.33 -10.52
N LEU A 781 -0.51 6.02 -10.56
CA LEU A 781 0.58 5.07 -10.38
C LEU A 781 1.38 4.88 -11.67
N VAL A 782 2.71 4.83 -11.55
CA VAL A 782 3.64 4.47 -12.63
C VAL A 782 4.30 3.12 -12.34
N ASN A 783 4.74 2.42 -13.39
CA ASN A 783 5.30 1.06 -13.28
C ASN A 783 6.80 1.04 -12.99
N LYS A 784 7.49 2.18 -13.09
CA LYS A 784 8.93 2.31 -12.87
C LYS A 784 9.21 3.50 -11.97
N SER A 785 10.10 3.32 -11.00
CA SER A 785 10.54 4.40 -10.09
C SER A 785 11.17 5.58 -10.84
N GLU A 786 11.80 5.33 -11.98
CA GLU A 786 12.46 6.35 -12.81
C GLU A 786 11.48 7.39 -13.42
N ASP A 787 10.22 7.01 -13.55
CA ASP A 787 9.17 7.87 -14.12
C ASP A 787 8.37 8.61 -13.04
N SER A 788 8.72 8.42 -11.77
CA SER A 788 7.98 8.93 -10.60
C SER A 788 8.58 10.22 -10.03
N ASN A 789 7.73 10.99 -9.35
CA ASN A 789 8.14 12.08 -8.48
C ASN A 789 8.51 11.58 -7.08
N ILE A 790 7.87 10.49 -6.66
CA ILE A 790 8.05 9.89 -5.34
C ILE A 790 7.91 8.37 -5.39
N ILE A 791 8.73 7.70 -4.59
CA ILE A 791 8.65 6.27 -4.29
C ILE A 791 7.96 6.07 -2.93
N ILE A 792 6.91 5.27 -2.89
CA ILE A 792 6.21 4.84 -1.68
C ILE A 792 6.58 3.39 -1.39
N ASP A 793 7.29 3.14 -0.30
CA ASP A 793 7.77 1.82 0.07
C ASP A 793 7.27 1.41 1.45
N ASP A 794 6.44 0.37 1.49
CA ASP A 794 5.86 -0.23 2.71
C ASP A 794 6.27 -1.70 2.91
N ILE A 795 7.10 -2.24 2.02
CA ILE A 795 7.63 -3.62 2.09
C ILE A 795 9.17 -3.65 2.08
N GLY A 796 9.82 -2.49 2.18
CA GLY A 796 11.27 -2.32 2.16
C GLY A 796 11.99 -2.91 0.96
N SER A 797 11.32 -2.95 -0.20
CA SER A 797 11.88 -3.57 -1.42
C SER A 797 12.75 -2.62 -2.24
N THR A 798 12.73 -1.32 -1.93
CA THR A 798 13.53 -0.31 -2.62
C THR A 798 15.00 -0.51 -2.28
N ASN A 799 15.83 -0.65 -3.31
CA ASN A 799 17.28 -0.62 -3.13
C ASN A 799 17.71 0.84 -2.89
N PRO A 800 18.44 1.16 -1.81
CA PRO A 800 18.89 2.52 -1.52
C PRO A 800 19.67 3.20 -2.66
N LYS A 801 20.34 2.41 -3.50
CA LYS A 801 21.08 2.92 -4.67
C LYS A 801 20.17 3.37 -5.80
N ASP A 802 18.91 2.96 -5.78
CA ASP A 802 17.91 3.32 -6.78
C ASP A 802 17.23 4.65 -6.43
N LEU A 803 17.49 5.19 -5.23
CA LEU A 803 17.17 6.59 -4.92
C LEU A 803 18.00 7.47 -5.85
N LYS A 804 17.30 8.20 -6.71
CA LYS A 804 17.90 9.16 -7.66
C LYS A 804 17.70 10.57 -7.14
N ASN A 805 18.67 11.44 -7.39
CA ASN A 805 18.55 12.86 -7.11
C ASN A 805 17.29 13.42 -7.79
N GLY A 806 16.39 14.02 -7.01
CA GLY A 806 15.14 14.62 -7.50
C GLY A 806 13.91 13.71 -7.50
N VAL A 807 14.03 12.46 -7.01
CA VAL A 807 12.88 11.58 -6.72
C VAL A 807 12.76 11.43 -5.21
N ASP A 808 11.63 11.83 -4.65
CA ASP A 808 11.36 11.76 -3.21
C ASP A 808 11.06 10.33 -2.75
N TYR A 809 11.13 10.09 -1.45
CA TYR A 809 10.91 8.77 -0.86
C TYR A 809 10.08 8.83 0.41
N LEU A 810 9.00 8.05 0.45
CA LEU A 810 8.20 7.75 1.63
C LEU A 810 8.41 6.30 2.05
N GLY A 811 9.09 6.09 3.18
CA GLY A 811 9.24 4.77 3.80
C GLY A 811 8.22 4.56 4.91
N ILE A 812 7.49 3.45 4.87
CA ILE A 812 6.46 3.08 5.82
C ILE A 812 6.85 1.76 6.50
N GLY A 813 6.78 1.72 7.82
CA GLY A 813 7.03 0.53 8.61
C GLY A 813 8.51 0.16 8.77
N GLU A 814 8.71 -0.96 9.48
CA GLU A 814 10.03 -1.51 9.82
C GLU A 814 10.92 -1.72 8.59
N ASP A 815 10.43 -2.47 7.60
CA ASP A 815 11.26 -2.96 6.49
C ASP A 815 11.87 -1.81 5.69
N SER A 816 11.08 -0.78 5.42
CA SER A 816 11.52 0.40 4.66
C SER A 816 12.53 1.25 5.42
N ILE A 817 12.38 1.37 6.75
CA ILE A 817 13.37 2.09 7.56
C ILE A 817 14.67 1.31 7.66
N VAL A 818 14.62 -0.01 7.88
CA VAL A 818 15.83 -0.85 7.94
C VAL A 818 16.54 -0.90 6.59
N ASN A 819 15.78 -1.08 5.51
CA ASN A 819 16.37 -1.30 4.19
C ASN A 819 16.85 -0.02 3.53
N VAL A 820 16.19 1.10 3.75
CA VAL A 820 16.55 2.40 3.16
C VAL A 820 16.98 3.40 4.23
N GLY A 821 16.10 3.73 5.18
CA GLY A 821 16.34 4.78 6.18
C GLY A 821 17.70 4.68 6.88
N GLU A 822 18.00 3.55 7.53
CA GLU A 822 19.26 3.35 8.26
C GLU A 822 20.51 3.33 7.36
N LYS A 823 20.37 2.97 6.09
CA LYS A 823 21.49 2.85 5.15
C LYS A 823 21.84 4.19 4.51
N VAL A 824 20.85 5.07 4.36
CA VAL A 824 21.01 6.36 3.68
C VAL A 824 21.17 7.51 4.67
N ILE A 825 20.59 7.42 5.88
CA ILE A 825 20.67 8.46 6.91
C ILE A 825 21.66 8.02 8.01
N PRO A 826 22.90 8.54 8.03
CA PRO A 826 23.91 8.09 8.99
C PRO A 826 23.48 8.35 10.44
N GLY A 827 23.43 7.27 11.22
CA GLY A 827 23.07 7.32 12.64
C GLY A 827 21.58 7.16 12.94
N LEU A 828 20.69 7.13 11.93
CA LEU A 828 19.31 6.73 12.14
C LEU A 828 19.27 5.27 12.60
N LYS A 829 18.47 4.99 13.63
CA LYS A 829 18.28 3.62 14.13
C LYS A 829 16.81 3.35 14.44
N LEU A 830 16.29 2.28 13.87
CA LEU A 830 14.99 1.71 14.23
C LEU A 830 15.13 0.92 15.55
N GLY A 831 14.13 1.03 16.41
CA GLY A 831 13.84 0.07 17.46
C GLY A 831 12.62 -0.75 17.08
N LYS A 832 12.62 -2.04 17.42
CA LYS A 832 11.53 -2.97 17.10
C LYS A 832 11.45 -4.08 18.13
N THR A 833 10.31 -4.76 18.14
CA THR A 833 10.16 -6.05 18.83
C THR A 833 10.56 -7.23 17.95
N ASP A 834 10.76 -8.41 18.57
CA ASP A 834 11.08 -9.66 17.86
C ASP A 834 9.84 -10.31 17.20
N SER A 835 8.66 -9.73 17.39
CA SER A 835 7.37 -10.22 16.89
C SER A 835 6.53 -9.05 16.39
N TYR A 836 5.58 -9.34 15.49
CA TYR A 836 4.56 -8.39 15.07
C TYR A 836 3.70 -8.04 16.28
N HIS A 837 3.67 -6.77 16.67
CA HIS A 837 2.82 -6.29 17.75
C HIS A 837 1.98 -5.11 17.28
N GLU A 838 0.73 -5.11 17.72
CA GLU A 838 -0.23 -4.08 17.38
C GLU A 838 -0.46 -3.12 18.54
N GLY A 839 -0.61 -1.84 18.25
CA GLY A 839 -1.03 -0.85 19.22
C GLY A 839 -1.70 0.35 18.57
N LEU A 840 -2.83 0.75 19.16
CA LEU A 840 -3.32 2.12 19.06
C LEU A 840 -2.72 2.92 20.22
N LEU A 841 -1.94 3.94 19.87
CA LEU A 841 -1.15 4.71 20.82
C LEU A 841 -1.62 6.16 20.82
N LYS A 842 -1.71 6.80 21.99
CA LYS A 842 -1.77 8.26 22.07
C LYS A 842 -0.45 8.84 21.60
N GLY A 843 -0.50 9.83 20.74
CA GLY A 843 0.66 10.49 20.16
C GLY A 843 0.32 11.87 19.63
N GLU A 844 1.34 12.52 19.09
CA GLU A 844 1.21 13.82 18.46
C GLU A 844 1.94 13.81 17.11
N TYR A 845 1.34 14.50 16.15
CA TYR A 845 1.96 14.87 14.89
C TYR A 845 2.51 16.29 15.06
N LEU A 846 3.78 16.49 14.75
CA LEU A 846 4.47 17.77 14.95
C LEU A 846 4.39 18.61 13.67
N ASP A 847 4.45 19.94 13.82
CA ASP A 847 4.35 20.91 12.72
C ASP A 847 5.30 20.59 11.56
N ASP A 848 4.76 20.05 10.47
CA ASP A 848 5.43 19.79 9.20
C ASP A 848 4.40 19.58 8.09
N ARG A 849 4.75 19.88 6.84
CA ARG A 849 3.81 19.65 5.73
C ARG A 849 3.48 18.17 5.56
N ALA A 850 4.42 17.26 5.85
CA ALA A 850 4.18 15.82 5.82
C ALA A 850 3.07 15.37 6.80
N THR A 851 2.77 16.19 7.81
CA THR A 851 1.79 15.96 8.87
C THR A 851 0.68 17.01 8.91
N GLY A 852 0.60 17.92 7.94
CA GLY A 852 -0.45 18.94 7.88
C GLY A 852 -1.86 18.32 7.88
N GLY A 853 -2.81 18.96 8.56
CA GLY A 853 -4.16 18.42 8.78
C GLY A 853 -4.27 17.40 9.92
N TYR A 854 -3.26 17.27 10.79
CA TYR A 854 -3.26 16.37 11.95
C TYR A 854 -3.11 17.08 13.31
N ASP A 855 -3.19 18.41 13.36
CA ASP A 855 -3.02 19.20 14.59
C ASP A 855 -3.96 18.78 15.72
N ASN A 856 -5.16 18.32 15.36
CA ASN A 856 -6.18 17.85 16.31
C ASN A 856 -6.17 16.33 16.54
N GLU A 857 -5.27 15.60 15.86
CA GLU A 857 -5.19 14.15 15.97
C GLU A 857 -4.28 13.68 17.08
N LYS A 858 -4.77 12.68 17.81
CA LYS A 858 -4.20 12.26 19.10
C LYS A 858 -3.70 10.84 19.09
N TYR A 859 -3.83 10.12 17.98
CA TYR A 859 -3.60 8.69 17.92
C TYR A 859 -2.70 8.28 16.76
N ILE A 860 -1.82 7.33 17.04
CA ILE A 860 -0.92 6.68 16.10
C ILE A 860 -1.18 5.18 16.20
N TYR A 861 -1.59 4.58 15.08
CA TYR A 861 -1.78 3.15 14.95
C TYR A 861 -0.52 2.47 14.39
N THR A 862 -0.13 1.31 14.92
CA THR A 862 0.92 0.46 14.34
C THR A 862 0.60 -1.03 14.51
N ALA A 863 1.08 -1.88 13.59
CA ALA A 863 0.88 -3.32 13.57
C ALA A 863 2.18 -4.15 13.47
N ASN A 864 3.35 -3.53 13.66
CA ASN A 864 4.65 -4.20 13.56
C ASN A 864 5.57 -4.00 14.78
N GLY A 865 5.10 -3.33 15.83
CA GLY A 865 5.88 -3.12 17.05
C GLY A 865 7.18 -2.33 16.87
N SER A 866 7.23 -1.36 15.93
CA SER A 866 8.44 -0.59 15.62
C SER A 866 8.36 0.91 15.94
N TRP A 867 9.51 1.54 16.18
CA TRP A 867 9.71 2.96 16.48
C TRP A 867 11.10 3.44 16.04
N ILE A 868 11.34 4.74 16.01
CA ILE A 868 12.68 5.29 15.72
C ILE A 868 13.40 5.55 17.05
N ASN A 869 14.46 4.79 17.30
CA ASN A 869 15.17 4.81 18.58
C ASN A 869 16.25 5.90 18.65
N ASN A 870 16.83 6.29 17.50
CA ASN A 870 17.80 7.38 17.43
C ASN A 870 17.55 8.24 16.20
N VAL A 871 17.31 9.54 16.41
CA VAL A 871 17.18 10.57 15.37
C VAL A 871 18.49 11.37 15.33
N PRO A 872 19.29 11.29 14.24
CA PRO A 872 20.56 11.99 14.17
C PRO A 872 20.37 13.50 13.95
N LYS A 873 21.41 14.29 14.25
CA LYS A 873 21.39 15.74 14.07
C LYS A 873 21.16 16.12 12.61
N GLY A 874 20.18 16.97 12.35
CA GLY A 874 19.81 17.42 11.00
C GLY A 874 18.60 16.70 10.41
N VAL A 875 18.12 15.64 11.06
CA VAL A 875 16.84 14.99 10.75
C VAL A 875 15.76 15.57 11.65
N LYS A 876 14.61 15.93 11.06
CA LYS A 876 13.48 16.51 11.78
C LYS A 876 12.54 15.40 12.26
N GLU A 877 12.12 15.45 13.51
CA GLU A 877 11.05 14.62 14.06
C GLU A 877 9.69 15.22 13.63
N ILE A 878 8.76 14.37 13.17
CA ILE A 878 7.43 14.79 12.70
C ILE A 878 6.27 14.03 13.35
N ALA A 879 6.51 12.90 14.01
CA ALA A 879 5.47 12.21 14.78
C ALA A 879 6.07 11.48 15.98
N LYS A 880 5.34 11.41 17.09
CA LYS A 880 5.84 10.86 18.35
C LYS A 880 4.73 10.25 19.22
N VAL A 881 5.07 9.19 19.94
CA VAL A 881 4.19 8.61 20.99
C VAL A 881 4.20 9.49 22.24
N SER A 882 3.05 9.61 22.89
CA SER A 882 2.89 10.34 24.15
C SER A 882 3.80 9.78 25.26
N ASN A 883 4.21 10.66 26.17
CA ASN A 883 4.95 10.31 27.39
C ASN A 883 4.03 10.01 28.59
N GLU A 884 2.71 10.15 28.44
CA GLU A 884 1.75 9.91 29.51
C GLU A 884 1.59 8.42 29.84
N ASN A 885 1.12 8.10 31.04
CA ASN A 885 0.99 6.71 31.49
C ASN A 885 -0.10 5.92 30.78
N ASP A 886 -1.07 6.60 30.17
CA ASP A 886 -2.19 6.04 29.44
C ASP A 886 -1.97 6.12 27.92
N PHE A 887 -0.70 6.14 27.47
CA PHE A 887 -0.37 6.22 26.05
C PHE A 887 -0.85 5.01 25.24
N TYR A 888 -0.93 3.81 25.84
CA TYR A 888 -1.37 2.61 25.15
C TYR A 888 -2.89 2.42 25.31
N VAL A 889 -3.64 2.55 24.22
CA VAL A 889 -5.12 2.52 24.24
C VAL A 889 -5.63 1.09 24.11
N SER A 890 -5.27 0.41 23.02
CA SER A 890 -5.75 -0.93 22.70
C SER A 890 -4.78 -1.68 21.78
N GLY A 891 -4.91 -3.00 21.72
CA GLY A 891 -4.11 -3.89 20.87
C GLY A 891 -3.39 -4.96 21.67
N TRP A 892 -2.37 -5.55 21.05
CA TRP A 892 -1.50 -6.54 21.64
C TRP A 892 -0.02 -6.20 21.42
N TRP A 893 0.61 -5.69 22.47
CA TRP A 893 2.05 -5.37 22.47
C TRP A 893 2.68 -5.60 23.86
N PRO A 894 3.13 -6.83 24.14
CA PRO A 894 3.93 -7.13 25.33
C PRO A 894 5.15 -6.21 25.45
N ASN A 895 5.35 -5.63 26.64
CA ASN A 895 6.41 -4.65 26.94
C ASN A 895 6.31 -3.34 26.13
N ASN A 896 5.09 -2.89 25.79
CA ASN A 896 4.85 -1.63 25.06
C ASN A 896 5.49 -0.39 25.69
N GLU A 897 5.82 -0.36 26.99
CA GLU A 897 6.53 0.76 27.64
C GLU A 897 7.83 1.18 26.92
N GLN A 898 8.43 0.32 26.10
CA GLN A 898 9.60 0.67 25.29
C GLN A 898 9.34 1.75 24.24
N VAL A 899 8.09 1.86 23.74
CA VAL A 899 7.67 2.81 22.71
C VAL A 899 7.24 4.16 23.27
N LYS A 900 7.03 4.25 24.60
CA LYS A 900 6.59 5.47 25.27
C LYS A 900 7.56 6.62 25.01
N GLY A 901 7.03 7.76 24.56
CA GLY A 901 7.85 8.92 24.23
C GLY A 901 8.76 8.78 23.02
N LYS A 902 8.64 7.69 22.24
CA LYS A 902 9.52 7.44 21.10
C LYS A 902 8.99 8.10 19.84
N THR A 903 9.94 8.41 18.96
CA THR A 903 9.69 8.94 17.63
C THR A 903 9.02 7.89 16.76
N MET A 904 7.98 8.29 16.02
CA MET A 904 7.27 7.47 15.04
C MET A 904 7.45 7.96 13.62
N GLY A 905 7.80 9.23 13.42
CA GLY A 905 8.00 9.80 12.08
C GLY A 905 9.17 10.77 12.04
N VAL A 906 9.92 10.74 10.94
CA VAL A 906 10.99 11.69 10.66
C VAL A 906 10.98 12.15 9.20
N THR A 907 11.52 13.34 8.94
CA THR A 907 11.80 13.82 7.58
C THR A 907 13.19 14.46 7.50
N THR A 908 13.84 14.33 6.36
CA THR A 908 15.13 14.97 6.08
C THR A 908 15.36 15.12 4.59
N ASP A 909 16.18 16.11 4.25
CA ASP A 909 16.65 16.31 2.89
C ASP A 909 18.01 15.64 2.66
N LEU A 910 18.14 14.94 1.53
CA LEU A 910 19.40 14.41 1.03
C LEU A 910 19.64 14.91 -0.40
N GLU A 911 20.52 15.90 -0.52
CA GLU A 911 20.71 16.63 -1.78
C GLU A 911 19.35 17.13 -2.31
N ASP A 912 18.92 16.63 -3.47
CA ASP A 912 17.68 17.02 -4.17
C ASP A 912 16.50 16.08 -3.89
N THR A 913 16.62 15.17 -2.92
CA THR A 913 15.61 14.16 -2.57
C THR A 913 15.16 14.33 -1.12
N THR A 914 13.86 14.43 -0.89
CA THR A 914 13.24 14.42 0.44
C THR A 914 12.96 12.99 0.86
N LEU A 915 13.37 12.63 2.09
CA LEU A 915 13.05 11.34 2.70
C LEU A 915 12.11 11.57 3.87
N THR A 916 10.91 11.04 3.78
CA THR A 916 9.95 10.95 4.88
C THR A 916 9.83 9.49 5.31
N LEU A 917 9.94 9.23 6.60
CA LEU A 917 9.92 7.88 7.16
C LEU A 917 8.93 7.81 8.33
N TYR A 918 8.04 6.83 8.29
CA TYR A 918 7.09 6.51 9.35
C TYR A 918 7.34 5.08 9.83
N ALA A 919 7.60 4.90 11.13
CA ALA A 919 7.75 3.56 11.74
C ALA A 919 6.42 2.84 11.88
N ASN A 920 5.33 3.59 11.99
CA ASN A 920 3.99 3.01 12.02
C ASN A 920 3.53 2.48 10.64
N THR A 921 2.52 1.62 10.66
CA THR A 921 1.95 0.95 9.48
C THR A 921 0.72 1.68 8.95
N ILE A 922 0.92 2.82 8.29
CA ILE A 922 -0.15 3.76 7.87
C ILE A 922 -1.12 3.22 6.80
N THR A 923 -0.80 2.11 6.15
CA THR A 923 -1.63 1.45 5.13
C THR A 923 -2.11 0.06 5.56
N ASN A 924 -1.87 -0.37 6.80
CA ASN A 924 -2.10 -1.76 7.22
C ASN A 924 -3.49 -2.24 6.79
N LYS A 925 -3.54 -3.22 5.88
CA LYS A 925 -4.77 -3.83 5.33
C LYS A 925 -5.83 -2.82 4.89
N ALA A 926 -5.43 -1.61 4.50
CA ALA A 926 -6.31 -0.51 4.13
C ALA A 926 -7.40 -0.13 5.17
N HIS A 927 -7.25 -0.48 6.45
CA HIS A 927 -8.26 -0.15 7.46
C HIS A 927 -7.99 1.17 8.21
N THR A 928 -6.74 1.63 8.19
CA THR A 928 -6.21 2.86 8.82
C THR A 928 -6.55 4.13 8.04
N LYS A 929 -7.81 4.32 7.66
CA LYS A 929 -8.24 5.40 6.76
C LYS A 929 -7.93 6.81 7.28
N GLY A 930 -7.81 6.97 8.60
CA GLY A 930 -7.48 8.24 9.24
C GLY A 930 -6.05 8.70 8.96
N THR A 931 -5.13 7.81 8.59
CA THR A 931 -3.70 8.13 8.37
C THR A 931 -3.32 8.38 6.91
N TYR A 932 -4.28 8.30 5.97
CA TYR A 932 -3.99 8.39 4.54
C TYR A 932 -3.52 9.77 4.07
N ARG A 933 -3.86 10.84 4.80
CA ARG A 933 -3.33 12.18 4.50
C ARG A 933 -1.81 12.24 4.68
N LEU A 934 -1.21 11.45 5.58
CA LEU A 934 0.26 11.36 5.69
C LEU A 934 0.93 10.93 4.38
N ILE A 935 0.28 10.04 3.61
CA ILE A 935 0.76 9.61 2.29
C ILE A 935 0.53 10.71 1.28
N ALA A 936 -0.68 11.28 1.24
CA ALA A 936 -1.03 12.33 0.29
C ALA A 936 -0.15 13.58 0.45
N ASN A 937 0.14 13.97 1.68
CA ASN A 937 1.00 15.10 2.01
C ASN A 937 2.40 14.91 1.43
N ALA A 938 3.04 13.75 1.66
CA ALA A 938 4.34 13.43 1.08
C ALA A 938 4.30 13.40 -0.46
N VAL A 939 3.21 12.88 -1.05
CA VAL A 939 3.04 12.84 -2.51
C VAL A 939 2.91 14.24 -3.10
N TYR A 940 2.10 15.12 -2.51
CA TYR A 940 1.94 16.49 -3.02
C TYR A 940 3.23 17.31 -2.84
N ASP A 941 3.91 17.18 -1.70
CA ASP A 941 5.18 17.88 -1.46
C ASP A 941 6.25 17.56 -2.53
N SER A 942 6.22 16.33 -3.09
CA SER A 942 7.13 15.92 -4.18
C SER A 942 6.90 16.61 -5.53
N VAL A 943 5.75 17.26 -5.72
CA VAL A 943 5.37 17.94 -6.98
C VAL A 943 5.01 19.41 -6.84
N ASP A 944 5.19 19.95 -5.64
CA ASP A 944 5.08 21.37 -5.38
C ASP A 944 6.08 22.12 -6.28
N SER A 945 5.56 23.02 -7.13
CA SER A 945 6.42 23.80 -8.02
C SER A 945 6.04 25.28 -8.10
N GLU A 946 7.11 26.08 -8.00
CA GLU A 946 7.32 27.51 -8.27
C GLU A 946 6.26 28.48 -7.71
N LEU A 947 6.61 29.14 -6.60
CA LEU A 947 6.19 30.54 -6.41
C LEU A 947 6.66 31.34 -7.63
N GLY A 948 5.89 32.31 -8.12
CA GLY A 948 6.18 32.98 -9.40
C GLY A 948 7.61 33.53 -9.52
N TYR A 949 8.47 32.85 -10.29
CA TYR A 949 9.81 33.31 -10.65
C TYR A 949 10.08 33.07 -12.15
N THR A 950 11.01 33.82 -12.71
CA THR A 950 11.49 33.58 -14.09
C THR A 950 12.75 32.74 -14.04
N SER A 951 12.82 31.64 -14.80
CA SER A 951 14.04 30.84 -14.92
C SER A 951 14.81 31.22 -16.19
N ILE A 952 16.11 31.54 -16.04
CA ILE A 952 17.06 31.69 -17.14
C ILE A 952 18.11 30.59 -17.00
N GLU A 953 17.85 29.47 -17.68
CA GLU A 953 18.66 28.26 -17.59
C GLU A 953 18.87 27.65 -18.98
N GLY A 954 20.11 27.31 -19.31
CA GLY A 954 20.47 26.50 -20.47
C GLY A 954 20.90 25.09 -20.06
N ASN A 955 21.09 24.20 -21.02
CA ASN A 955 21.54 22.82 -20.75
C ASN A 955 22.95 22.78 -20.10
N ASP A 956 23.72 23.85 -20.26
CA ASP A 956 25.00 24.06 -19.62
C ASP A 956 25.25 25.56 -19.32
N ARG A 957 26.45 25.84 -18.78
CA ARG A 957 26.90 27.21 -18.47
C ARG A 957 27.00 28.12 -19.70
N TYR A 958 27.33 27.57 -20.87
CA TYR A 958 27.49 28.34 -22.10
C TYR A 958 26.13 28.80 -22.62
N GLU A 959 25.17 27.87 -22.67
CA GLU A 959 23.80 28.19 -23.06
C GLU A 959 23.12 29.11 -22.03
N THR A 960 23.39 28.94 -20.73
CA THR A 960 22.89 29.85 -19.68
C THR A 960 23.41 31.29 -19.90
N ALA A 961 24.70 31.47 -20.20
CA ALA A 961 25.27 32.77 -20.54
C ALA A 961 24.65 33.39 -21.82
N ILE A 962 24.32 32.55 -22.81
CA ILE A 962 23.64 32.98 -24.04
C ILE A 962 22.19 33.43 -23.74
N LYS A 963 21.45 32.69 -22.93
CA LYS A 963 20.08 33.07 -22.53
C LYS A 963 20.05 34.34 -21.70
N LEU A 964 21.03 34.56 -20.82
CA LEU A 964 21.23 35.84 -20.12
C LEU A 964 21.53 36.98 -21.10
N SER A 965 22.33 36.73 -22.13
CA SER A 965 22.57 37.72 -23.19
C SER A 965 21.27 38.05 -23.92
N GLN A 966 20.49 37.05 -24.30
CA GLN A 966 19.21 37.21 -25.01
C GLN A 966 18.12 37.89 -24.16
N SER A 967 18.15 37.75 -22.83
CA SER A 967 17.16 38.38 -21.96
C SER A 967 17.31 39.89 -21.85
N LYS A 968 18.51 40.43 -22.12
CA LYS A 968 18.81 41.86 -21.92
C LYS A 968 19.35 42.59 -23.14
N PHE A 969 19.94 41.88 -24.11
CA PHE A 969 20.62 42.47 -25.26
C PHE A 969 20.00 42.01 -26.58
N ASP A 970 19.28 42.90 -27.26
CA ASP A 970 18.93 42.70 -28.67
C ASP A 970 20.18 42.84 -29.57
N LYS A 971 21.10 43.72 -29.19
CA LYS A 971 22.33 44.08 -29.92
C LYS A 971 23.41 44.49 -28.91
N ALA A 972 24.67 44.21 -29.21
CA ALA A 972 25.80 44.70 -28.42
C ALA A 972 27.03 44.91 -29.32
N ASP A 973 27.57 46.13 -29.37
CA ASP A 973 28.75 46.45 -30.19
C ASP A 973 30.03 45.73 -29.71
N THR A 974 30.06 45.39 -28.42
CA THR A 974 31.17 44.69 -27.75
C THR A 974 30.64 43.46 -27.02
N VAL A 975 31.40 42.36 -27.01
CA VAL A 975 31.18 41.19 -26.16
C VAL A 975 32.41 40.94 -25.30
N VAL A 976 32.20 40.57 -24.03
CA VAL A 976 33.30 40.15 -23.14
C VAL A 976 33.35 38.63 -23.11
N ILE A 977 34.53 38.04 -23.36
CA ILE A 977 34.76 36.60 -23.35
C ILE A 977 35.60 36.20 -22.14
N VAL A 978 35.10 35.22 -21.39
CA VAL A 978 35.74 34.64 -20.20
C VAL A 978 35.83 33.13 -20.35
N ASN A 979 36.85 32.51 -19.74
CA ASN A 979 36.94 31.06 -19.64
C ASN A 979 35.89 30.51 -18.64
N GLY A 980 34.90 29.79 -19.15
CA GLY A 980 33.85 29.13 -18.37
C GLY A 980 34.35 28.01 -17.46
N ASN A 981 35.56 27.50 -17.68
CA ASN A 981 36.20 26.47 -16.85
C ASN A 981 37.16 27.04 -15.78
N SER A 982 37.45 28.34 -15.82
CA SER A 982 38.38 28.99 -14.88
C SER A 982 37.92 30.42 -14.55
N LEU A 983 37.30 30.57 -13.39
CA LEU A 983 36.69 31.83 -12.93
C LEU A 983 37.70 32.95 -12.65
N ALA A 984 38.95 32.58 -12.34
CA ALA A 984 39.95 33.47 -11.77
C ALA A 984 40.14 34.79 -12.53
N ASP A 985 40.17 34.73 -13.87
CA ASP A 985 40.36 35.90 -14.73
C ASP A 985 39.05 36.66 -14.99
N GLY A 986 37.90 36.02 -14.75
CA GLY A 986 36.57 36.57 -14.97
C GLY A 986 36.01 37.37 -13.80
N LEU A 987 36.52 37.18 -12.57
CA LEU A 987 35.95 37.76 -11.34
C LEU A 987 35.76 39.28 -11.39
N THR A 988 36.58 39.98 -12.17
CA THR A 988 36.57 41.45 -12.28
C THR A 988 36.00 41.95 -13.61
N ALA A 989 35.44 41.06 -14.44
CA ALA A 989 34.91 41.39 -15.76
C ALA A 989 33.53 42.07 -15.70
N THR A 990 32.74 41.85 -14.64
CA THR A 990 31.38 42.41 -14.51
C THR A 990 31.32 43.94 -14.63
N PRO A 991 32.15 44.73 -13.91
CA PRO A 991 32.21 46.18 -14.12
C PRO A 991 32.47 46.53 -15.58
N LEU A 992 33.55 46.01 -16.18
CA LEU A 992 33.91 46.26 -17.58
C LEU A 992 32.76 45.97 -18.56
N ALA A 993 32.16 44.78 -18.45
CA ALA A 993 31.07 44.35 -19.33
C ALA A 993 29.84 45.26 -19.18
N THR A 994 29.49 45.64 -17.95
CA THR A 994 28.38 46.56 -17.68
C THR A 994 28.58 47.90 -18.38
N TYR A 995 29.75 48.52 -18.24
CA TYR A 995 30.00 49.86 -18.82
C TYR A 995 30.08 49.85 -20.34
N LYS A 996 30.57 48.76 -20.93
CA LYS A 996 30.52 48.56 -22.38
C LYS A 996 29.14 48.18 -22.90
N LYS A 997 28.14 48.04 -22.01
CA LYS A 997 26.80 47.55 -22.31
C LYS A 997 26.86 46.22 -23.06
N SER A 998 27.64 45.30 -22.49
CA SER A 998 28.04 44.05 -23.12
C SER A 998 27.68 42.85 -22.25
N PRO A 999 27.24 41.72 -22.83
CA PRO A 999 27.14 40.46 -22.11
C PRO A 999 28.54 39.86 -21.87
N ILE A 1000 28.62 39.02 -20.84
CA ILE A 1000 29.74 38.08 -20.64
C ILE A 1000 29.34 36.74 -21.26
N LEU A 1001 30.02 36.35 -22.33
CA LEU A 1001 29.89 35.03 -22.93
C LEU A 1001 31.10 34.15 -22.59
N LEU A 1002 30.91 32.84 -22.69
CA LEU A 1002 31.86 31.86 -22.19
C LEU A 1002 32.55 31.07 -23.31
N THR A 1003 33.83 30.74 -23.09
CA THR A 1003 34.63 29.76 -23.84
C THR A 1003 35.10 28.65 -22.90
N ASN A 1004 35.41 27.46 -23.41
CA ASN A 1004 36.06 26.42 -22.61
C ASN A 1004 37.57 26.68 -22.36
N GLY A 1005 38.10 27.79 -22.87
CA GLY A 1005 39.50 28.22 -22.76
C GLY A 1005 40.34 27.86 -24.00
N HIS A 1006 39.90 26.90 -24.82
CA HIS A 1006 40.60 26.46 -26.03
C HIS A 1006 39.87 26.90 -27.31
N ASN A 1007 38.55 26.70 -27.34
CA ASN A 1007 37.70 26.91 -28.51
C ASN A 1007 36.41 27.66 -28.11
N LEU A 1008 35.75 28.32 -29.06
CA LEU A 1008 34.38 28.82 -28.89
C LEU A 1008 33.40 27.76 -29.38
N SER A 1009 32.36 27.50 -28.58
CA SER A 1009 31.24 26.66 -29.02
C SER A 1009 30.53 27.30 -30.21
N LYS A 1010 29.77 26.50 -30.96
CA LYS A 1010 29.00 27.01 -32.10
C LYS A 1010 27.96 28.03 -31.60
N GLU A 1011 27.34 27.73 -30.48
CA GLU A 1011 26.30 28.51 -29.83
C GLU A 1011 26.84 29.87 -29.41
N THR A 1012 28.04 29.93 -28.80
CA THR A 1012 28.66 31.20 -28.44
C THR A 1012 29.01 32.02 -29.68
N LYS A 1013 29.50 31.40 -30.77
CA LYS A 1013 29.77 32.11 -32.04
C LYS A 1013 28.50 32.70 -32.65
N ASP A 1014 27.42 31.93 -32.62
CA ASP A 1014 26.14 32.35 -33.20
C ASP A 1014 25.49 33.45 -32.35
N GLU A 1015 25.65 33.43 -31.02
CA GLU A 1015 25.22 34.53 -30.16
C GLU A 1015 26.02 35.82 -30.40
N ILE A 1016 27.35 35.73 -30.59
CA ILE A 1016 28.18 36.88 -30.98
C ILE A 1016 27.69 37.51 -32.30
N LYS A 1017 27.33 36.67 -33.28
CA LYS A 1017 26.76 37.14 -34.56
C LYS A 1017 25.37 37.75 -34.37
N ARG A 1018 24.50 37.13 -33.56
CA ARG A 1018 23.15 37.64 -33.26
C ARG A 1018 23.21 39.04 -32.68
N LEU A 1019 24.13 39.29 -31.76
CA LEU A 1019 24.35 40.60 -31.14
C LEU A 1019 24.88 41.66 -32.13
N GLY A 1020 25.37 41.24 -33.30
CA GLY A 1020 26.01 42.14 -34.28
C GLY A 1020 27.33 42.72 -33.78
N ALA A 1021 28.03 42.02 -32.88
CA ALA A 1021 29.21 42.54 -32.21
C ALA A 1021 30.36 42.77 -33.20
N LYS A 1022 31.03 43.92 -33.07
CA LYS A 1022 32.19 44.30 -33.90
C LYS A 1022 33.50 44.20 -33.13
N ASN A 1023 33.40 44.25 -31.80
CA ASN A 1023 34.50 44.26 -30.86
C ASN A 1023 34.36 43.09 -29.88
N VAL A 1024 35.47 42.45 -29.53
CA VAL A 1024 35.51 41.46 -28.45
C VAL A 1024 36.62 41.80 -27.48
N ILE A 1025 36.30 41.77 -26.19
CA ILE A 1025 37.28 41.89 -25.12
C ILE A 1025 37.46 40.52 -24.47
N ILE A 1026 38.68 39.97 -24.51
CA ILE A 1026 39.01 38.72 -23.83
C ILE A 1026 39.57 39.05 -22.45
N ALA A 1027 38.85 38.67 -21.39
CA ALA A 1027 39.30 38.80 -20.01
C ALA A 1027 40.04 37.51 -19.61
N GLY A 1028 41.38 37.57 -19.63
CA GLY A 1028 42.25 36.45 -19.31
C GLY A 1028 43.48 36.32 -20.22
N GLY A 1029 44.59 35.91 -19.61
CA GLY A 1029 45.84 35.67 -20.33
C GLY A 1029 45.80 34.40 -21.20
N ASN A 1030 46.81 34.18 -22.03
CA ASN A 1030 46.92 33.00 -22.90
C ASN A 1030 46.96 31.66 -22.13
N ILE A 1031 47.28 31.69 -20.82
CA ILE A 1031 47.19 30.52 -19.94
C ILE A 1031 45.73 30.06 -19.83
N SER A 1032 44.79 31.00 -19.66
CA SER A 1032 43.37 30.74 -19.42
C SER A 1032 42.53 30.73 -20.70
N VAL A 1033 42.81 31.63 -21.65
CA VAL A 1033 42.09 31.72 -22.93
C VAL A 1033 43.11 31.66 -24.06
N LYS A 1034 43.21 30.54 -24.76
CA LYS A 1034 44.23 30.30 -25.79
C LYS A 1034 44.11 31.26 -26.97
N ASP A 1035 45.24 31.52 -27.64
CA ASP A 1035 45.30 32.37 -28.85
C ASP A 1035 44.37 31.89 -29.97
N ASN A 1036 44.05 30.59 -30.03
CA ASN A 1036 43.09 30.02 -30.99
C ASN A 1036 41.71 30.71 -30.94
N ILE A 1037 41.28 31.20 -29.77
CA ILE A 1037 40.02 31.93 -29.62
C ILE A 1037 40.03 33.21 -30.46
N GLU A 1038 41.16 33.92 -30.54
CA GLU A 1038 41.25 35.13 -31.38
C GLU A 1038 41.13 34.80 -32.86
N THR A 1039 41.72 33.68 -33.28
CA THR A 1039 41.58 33.18 -34.66
C THR A 1039 40.13 32.84 -34.99
N GLU A 1040 39.43 32.15 -34.09
CA GLU A 1040 38.01 31.82 -34.25
C GLU A 1040 37.13 33.08 -34.30
N LEU A 1041 37.38 34.07 -33.44
CA LEU A 1041 36.66 35.35 -33.44
C LEU A 1041 36.87 36.13 -34.75
N LYS A 1042 38.11 36.18 -35.27
CA LYS A 1042 38.39 36.79 -36.59
C LYS A 1042 37.66 36.07 -37.71
N SER A 1043 37.57 34.74 -37.66
CA SER A 1043 36.90 33.94 -38.68
C SER A 1043 35.39 34.19 -38.79
N ILE A 1044 34.75 34.67 -37.71
CA ILE A 1044 33.33 35.03 -37.70
C ILE A 1044 33.09 36.54 -37.91
N GLY A 1045 34.12 37.29 -38.33
CA GLY A 1045 33.99 38.69 -38.75
C GLY A 1045 34.25 39.75 -37.67
N ILE A 1046 34.82 39.38 -36.51
CA ILE A 1046 35.19 40.36 -35.49
C ILE A 1046 36.41 41.17 -35.92
N SER A 1047 36.20 42.48 -36.06
CA SER A 1047 37.21 43.42 -36.59
C SER A 1047 38.22 43.89 -35.54
N LYS A 1048 37.83 43.92 -34.26
CA LYS A 1048 38.67 44.42 -33.16
C LYS A 1048 38.62 43.46 -31.97
N ILE A 1049 39.76 42.88 -31.62
CA ILE A 1049 39.90 41.98 -30.48
C ILE A 1049 40.93 42.58 -29.53
N GLU A 1050 40.57 42.71 -28.26
CA GLU A 1050 41.42 43.27 -27.22
C GLU A 1050 41.53 42.29 -26.06
N ARG A 1051 42.74 41.90 -25.70
CA ARG A 1051 42.98 40.94 -24.62
C ARG A 1051 43.45 41.65 -23.35
N LEU A 1052 42.64 41.59 -22.32
CA LEU A 1052 42.94 42.09 -20.98
C LEU A 1052 43.32 40.91 -20.09
N GLY A 1053 44.56 40.42 -20.26
CA GLY A 1053 45.08 39.25 -19.55
C GLY A 1053 46.48 39.48 -19.01
N GLY A 1054 46.68 39.26 -17.71
CA GLY A 1054 47.97 39.35 -17.03
C GLY A 1054 48.71 38.01 -16.94
N SER A 1055 49.83 37.98 -16.19
CA SER A 1055 50.53 36.71 -15.90
C SER A 1055 49.77 35.84 -14.89
N ASN A 1056 48.89 36.47 -14.11
CA ASN A 1056 48.06 35.87 -13.08
C ASN A 1056 46.78 36.72 -12.89
N ARG A 1057 45.85 36.24 -12.05
CA ARG A 1057 44.55 36.90 -11.78
C ARG A 1057 44.68 38.34 -11.24
N TYR A 1058 45.73 38.63 -10.47
CA TYR A 1058 45.97 39.97 -9.91
C TYR A 1058 46.34 40.95 -11.01
N ASP A 1059 47.27 40.57 -11.89
CA ASP A 1059 47.67 41.37 -13.05
C ASP A 1059 46.50 41.55 -14.04
N THR A 1060 45.68 40.51 -14.23
CA THR A 1060 44.45 40.58 -15.04
C THR A 1060 43.50 41.63 -14.46
N SER A 1061 43.26 41.61 -13.14
CA SER A 1061 42.39 42.60 -12.47
C SER A 1061 42.89 44.04 -12.63
N LEU A 1062 44.22 44.26 -12.51
CA LEU A 1062 44.82 45.57 -12.72
C LEU A 1062 44.67 46.04 -14.17
N LYS A 1063 44.87 45.16 -15.16
CA LYS A 1063 44.69 45.51 -16.58
C LYS A 1063 43.24 45.87 -16.90
N ILE A 1064 42.28 45.13 -16.33
CA ILE A 1064 40.85 45.45 -16.49
C ILE A 1064 40.54 46.81 -15.86
N ALA A 1065 41.05 47.08 -14.66
CA ALA A 1065 40.82 48.37 -13.99
C ALA A 1065 41.43 49.55 -14.77
N LYS A 1066 42.68 49.45 -15.23
CA LYS A 1066 43.30 50.46 -16.11
C LYS A 1066 42.53 50.69 -17.40
N TYR A 1067 42.02 49.60 -18.00
CA TYR A 1067 41.20 49.73 -19.19
C TYR A 1067 39.88 50.48 -18.92
N ILE A 1068 39.24 50.20 -17.77
CA ILE A 1068 38.06 50.94 -17.34
C ILE A 1068 38.40 52.43 -17.17
N ASP A 1069 39.52 52.74 -16.51
CA ASP A 1069 39.98 54.10 -16.29
C ASP A 1069 40.17 54.87 -17.59
N GLU A 1070 41.00 54.31 -18.48
CA GLU A 1070 41.40 54.96 -19.72
C GLU A 1070 40.29 55.04 -20.76
N LYS A 1071 39.37 54.07 -20.78
CA LYS A 1071 38.42 53.86 -21.90
C LYS A 1071 36.95 53.91 -21.50
N CYS A 1072 36.62 54.03 -20.22
CA CYS A 1072 35.25 54.04 -19.73
C CYS A 1072 34.97 55.26 -18.84
N PHE A 1073 35.68 55.43 -17.73
CA PHE A 1073 35.55 56.58 -16.82
C PHE A 1073 36.69 56.62 -15.80
N ASP A 1074 36.97 57.83 -15.31
CA ASP A 1074 37.93 58.14 -14.25
C ASP A 1074 37.57 57.46 -12.92
N ILE A 1075 38.50 56.66 -12.37
CA ILE A 1075 38.26 55.81 -11.21
C ILE A 1075 38.48 56.59 -9.91
N LYS A 1076 37.42 56.69 -9.10
CA LYS A 1076 37.45 57.38 -7.80
C LYS A 1076 37.28 56.44 -6.61
N ASP A 1077 36.54 55.36 -6.78
CA ASP A 1077 36.25 54.39 -5.72
C ASP A 1077 36.58 52.99 -6.22
N VAL A 1078 37.11 52.11 -5.36
CA VAL A 1078 37.46 50.73 -5.76
C VAL A 1078 36.95 49.68 -4.78
N VAL A 1079 36.81 48.45 -5.28
CA VAL A 1079 36.56 47.27 -4.44
C VAL A 1079 37.80 46.40 -4.42
N ILE A 1080 38.30 46.08 -3.23
CA ILE A 1080 39.41 45.13 -3.02
C ILE A 1080 38.84 43.82 -2.50
N THR A 1081 39.16 42.72 -3.17
CA THR A 1081 38.76 41.36 -2.75
C THR A 1081 39.94 40.40 -2.90
N GLY A 1082 39.90 39.29 -2.16
CA GLY A 1082 40.96 38.30 -2.20
C GLY A 1082 40.93 37.55 -3.53
N GLY A 1083 42.08 37.34 -4.17
CA GLY A 1083 42.15 36.56 -5.41
C GLY A 1083 41.68 35.13 -5.26
N SER A 1084 41.72 34.56 -4.05
CA SER A 1084 41.13 33.25 -3.71
C SER A 1084 39.69 33.33 -3.18
N GLY A 1085 39.12 34.53 -3.03
CA GLY A 1085 37.77 34.81 -2.54
C GLY A 1085 36.76 34.99 -3.66
N GLU A 1086 36.61 33.98 -4.53
CA GLU A 1086 35.79 34.07 -5.75
C GLU A 1086 34.33 34.46 -5.46
N ALA A 1087 33.73 33.87 -4.42
CA ALA A 1087 32.36 34.17 -4.01
C ALA A 1087 32.22 35.58 -3.41
N ASP A 1088 33.25 36.08 -2.73
CA ASP A 1088 33.29 37.44 -2.18
C ASP A 1088 33.32 38.46 -3.34
N ALA A 1089 34.14 38.20 -4.37
CA ALA A 1089 34.23 39.03 -5.57
C ALA A 1089 32.91 39.06 -6.36
N LEU A 1090 32.22 37.93 -6.48
CA LEU A 1090 30.97 37.86 -7.22
C LEU A 1090 29.78 38.44 -6.46
N SER A 1091 29.78 38.35 -5.12
CA SER A 1091 28.74 38.96 -4.27
C SER A 1091 28.63 40.46 -4.44
N ILE A 1092 29.75 41.15 -4.69
CA ILE A 1092 29.82 42.61 -4.90
C ILE A 1092 29.78 43.00 -6.38
N SER A 1093 29.79 42.04 -7.30
CA SER A 1093 30.06 42.30 -8.72
C SER A 1093 29.03 43.20 -9.40
N SER A 1094 27.74 42.98 -9.17
CA SER A 1094 26.68 43.82 -9.76
C SER A 1094 26.69 45.23 -9.19
N ILE A 1095 26.70 45.40 -7.86
CA ILE A 1095 26.70 46.74 -7.26
C ILE A 1095 27.98 47.54 -7.53
N SER A 1096 29.15 46.89 -7.57
CA SER A 1096 30.40 47.56 -7.93
C SER A 1096 30.33 48.15 -9.34
N ALA A 1097 29.71 47.41 -10.27
CA ALA A 1097 29.42 47.88 -11.61
C ALA A 1097 28.35 48.99 -11.66
N SER A 1098 27.32 48.96 -10.82
CA SER A 1098 26.32 50.04 -10.76
C SER A 1098 26.91 51.33 -10.17
N LYS A 1099 27.89 51.20 -9.27
CA LYS A 1099 28.52 52.31 -8.52
C LYS A 1099 29.83 52.84 -9.09
N LYS A 1100 30.26 52.44 -10.30
CA LYS A 1100 31.53 52.95 -10.88
C LYS A 1100 32.78 52.52 -10.10
N MET A 1101 32.73 51.34 -9.48
CA MET A 1101 33.86 50.77 -8.74
C MET A 1101 34.45 49.55 -9.48
N PRO A 1102 35.67 49.62 -10.04
CA PRO A 1102 36.37 48.42 -10.50
C PRO A 1102 36.67 47.48 -9.32
N ILE A 1103 36.79 46.20 -9.63
CA ILE A 1103 37.23 45.18 -8.66
C ILE A 1103 38.71 44.92 -8.86
N ILE A 1104 39.47 45.01 -7.78
CA ILE A 1104 40.90 44.72 -7.71
C ILE A 1104 41.09 43.47 -6.85
N LEU A 1105 41.86 42.51 -7.37
CA LEU A 1105 42.22 41.33 -6.62
C LEU A 1105 43.52 41.57 -5.85
N SER A 1106 43.55 41.21 -4.57
CA SER A 1106 44.75 41.20 -3.74
C SER A 1106 45.12 39.79 -3.29
N GLN A 1107 46.39 39.58 -2.97
CA GLN A 1107 46.77 38.42 -2.16
C GLN A 1107 46.30 38.63 -0.73
N LYS A 1108 46.34 37.57 0.09
CA LYS A 1108 45.87 37.64 1.48
C LYS A 1108 46.51 38.77 2.26
N GLN A 1109 47.84 38.86 2.26
CA GLN A 1109 48.58 39.82 3.11
C GLN A 1109 49.21 40.97 2.34
N ASP A 1110 49.02 41.01 1.02
CA ASP A 1110 49.68 41.99 0.18
C ASP A 1110 48.87 42.35 -1.07
N ILE A 1111 49.04 43.59 -1.50
CA ILE A 1111 48.58 44.10 -2.79
C ILE A 1111 49.84 44.42 -3.58
N ASN A 1112 49.94 43.83 -4.79
CA ASN A 1112 51.15 43.94 -5.62
C ASN A 1112 51.54 45.42 -5.79
N ASP A 1113 52.85 45.73 -5.66
CA ASP A 1113 53.37 47.09 -5.76
C ASP A 1113 52.92 47.82 -7.02
N SER A 1114 52.82 47.12 -8.16
CA SER A 1114 52.33 47.70 -9.41
C SER A 1114 50.85 48.12 -9.34
N THR A 1115 50.02 47.34 -8.64
CA THR A 1115 48.62 47.68 -8.36
C THR A 1115 48.54 48.82 -7.36
N TYR A 1116 49.29 48.75 -6.26
CA TYR A 1116 49.28 49.78 -5.20
C TYR A 1116 49.72 51.15 -5.73
N ASN A 1117 50.81 51.19 -6.50
CA ASN A 1117 51.32 52.44 -7.06
C ASN A 1117 50.34 53.05 -8.08
N TRP A 1118 49.63 52.22 -8.83
CA TRP A 1118 48.57 52.67 -9.71
C TRP A 1118 47.36 53.19 -8.91
N LEU A 1119 46.85 52.44 -7.92
CA LEU A 1119 45.76 52.94 -7.06
C LEU A 1119 46.11 54.27 -6.37
N LYS A 1120 47.38 54.45 -6.00
CA LYS A 1120 47.86 55.71 -5.43
C LYS A 1120 47.87 56.85 -6.45
N SER A 1121 48.10 56.60 -7.74
CA SER A 1121 48.04 57.64 -8.78
C SER A 1121 46.62 58.12 -9.06
N GLU A 1122 45.62 57.27 -8.82
CA GLU A 1122 44.20 57.58 -9.08
C GLU A 1122 43.57 58.53 -8.05
N GLN A 1123 44.27 58.86 -6.95
CA GLN A 1123 43.77 59.75 -5.88
C GLN A 1123 42.38 59.33 -5.37
N LEU A 1124 42.25 58.05 -5.03
CA LEU A 1124 40.99 57.43 -4.65
C LEU A 1124 40.26 58.19 -3.53
N GLU A 1125 38.95 58.39 -3.70
CA GLU A 1125 38.08 58.95 -2.68
C GLU A 1125 37.74 57.90 -1.61
N ASP A 1126 37.36 56.69 -2.02
CA ASP A 1126 36.89 55.61 -1.13
C ASP A 1126 37.36 54.22 -1.60
N ALA A 1127 37.29 53.23 -0.70
CA ALA A 1127 37.50 51.83 -1.05
C ALA A 1127 36.73 50.89 -0.12
N TYR A 1128 36.28 49.75 -0.67
CA TYR A 1128 35.63 48.68 0.09
C TYR A 1128 36.46 47.40 0.10
N ILE A 1129 36.52 46.74 1.25
CA ILE A 1129 37.18 45.43 1.38
C ILE A 1129 36.10 44.35 1.49
N ILE A 1130 36.02 43.46 0.51
CA ILE A 1130 35.02 42.38 0.50
C ILE A 1130 35.70 41.06 0.83
N GLY A 1131 35.19 40.38 1.85
CA GLY A 1131 35.76 39.15 2.39
C GLY A 1131 36.47 39.34 3.74
N GLY A 1132 36.53 38.25 4.51
CA GLY A 1132 37.13 38.24 5.84
C GLY A 1132 38.67 38.37 5.82
N LYS A 1133 39.28 38.45 7.01
CA LYS A 1133 40.74 38.56 7.18
C LYS A 1133 41.53 37.39 6.58
N ASN A 1134 40.86 36.26 6.35
CA ASN A 1134 41.46 35.10 5.68
C ASN A 1134 41.56 35.26 4.16
N SER A 1135 40.71 36.08 3.54
CA SER A 1135 40.76 36.43 2.12
C SER A 1135 41.60 37.68 1.87
N VAL A 1136 41.41 38.71 2.71
CA VAL A 1136 42.13 39.99 2.66
C VAL A 1136 42.46 40.42 4.09
N ASP A 1137 43.71 40.29 4.50
CA ASP A 1137 44.23 40.64 5.82
C ASP A 1137 44.13 42.16 6.07
N ASP A 1138 44.14 42.58 7.32
CA ASP A 1138 44.07 44.01 7.67
C ASP A 1138 45.29 44.77 7.16
N LYS A 1139 46.43 44.12 6.94
CA LYS A 1139 47.60 44.74 6.28
C LYS A 1139 47.27 45.34 4.91
N VAL A 1140 46.40 44.69 4.13
CA VAL A 1140 45.99 45.21 2.82
C VAL A 1140 45.06 46.41 3.00
N LEU A 1141 44.10 46.31 3.92
CA LEU A 1141 43.20 47.42 4.27
C LEU A 1141 44.00 48.64 4.74
N GLU A 1142 44.94 48.47 5.68
CA GLU A 1142 45.80 49.54 6.20
C GLU A 1142 46.71 50.16 5.14
N LYS A 1143 47.13 49.38 4.12
CA LYS A 1143 47.86 49.92 2.97
C LYS A 1143 46.93 50.80 2.13
N VAL A 1144 45.74 50.31 1.78
CA VAL A 1144 44.79 51.02 0.92
C VAL A 1144 44.24 52.29 1.62
N ASP A 1145 44.00 52.25 2.93
CA ASP A 1145 43.55 53.39 3.74
C ASP A 1145 44.52 54.59 3.68
N LYS A 1146 45.82 54.35 3.45
CA LYS A 1146 46.83 55.41 3.31
C LYS A 1146 46.77 56.14 1.98
N ILE A 1147 46.05 55.60 0.99
CA ILE A 1147 45.96 56.14 -0.36
C ILE A 1147 44.52 56.50 -0.75
N THR A 1148 43.57 56.42 0.18
CA THR A 1148 42.19 56.90 0.02
C THR A 1148 41.98 58.22 0.77
N ALA A 1149 41.10 59.08 0.26
CA ALA A 1149 40.76 60.34 0.91
C ALA A 1149 39.89 60.15 2.17
N LYS A 1150 39.04 59.11 2.18
CA LYS A 1150 38.21 58.73 3.33
C LYS A 1150 38.88 57.63 4.16
N ASP A 1151 38.53 57.59 5.46
CA ASP A 1151 38.87 56.48 6.36
C ASP A 1151 38.03 55.26 6.00
N ILE A 1152 38.71 54.19 5.56
CA ILE A 1152 38.07 52.95 5.09
C ILE A 1152 38.12 51.83 6.14
N LYS A 1153 38.55 52.10 7.39
CA LYS A 1153 38.67 51.06 8.43
C LYS A 1153 37.38 50.32 8.72
N ASN A 1154 36.25 50.97 8.49
CA ASN A 1154 34.92 50.40 8.68
C ASN A 1154 34.26 49.93 7.36
N ASN A 1155 34.98 49.94 6.24
CA ASN A 1155 34.47 49.55 4.91
C ASN A 1155 34.72 48.08 4.56
N ARG A 1156 35.03 47.24 5.55
CA ARG A 1156 35.09 45.79 5.37
C ARG A 1156 33.69 45.16 5.46
N ILE A 1157 33.31 44.38 4.45
CA ILE A 1157 32.08 43.59 4.43
C ILE A 1157 32.46 42.12 4.34
N ALA A 1158 32.15 41.35 5.39
CA ALA A 1158 32.55 39.95 5.50
C ALA A 1158 31.59 39.15 6.39
N GLY A 1159 31.27 37.93 5.94
CA GLY A 1159 30.59 36.90 6.72
C GLY A 1159 31.54 35.79 7.18
N LYS A 1160 31.00 34.83 7.94
CA LYS A 1160 31.72 33.59 8.29
C LYS A 1160 31.96 32.69 7.07
N ASP A 1161 31.07 32.77 6.09
CA ASP A 1161 31.15 32.05 4.83
C ASP A 1161 30.71 32.96 3.65
N ARG A 1162 30.72 32.39 2.44
CA ARG A 1162 30.34 33.08 1.21
C ARG A 1162 28.90 33.61 1.22
N TYR A 1163 28.00 32.90 1.89
CA TYR A 1163 26.57 33.19 1.90
C TYR A 1163 26.27 34.34 2.87
N GLU A 1164 26.91 34.35 4.05
CA GLU A 1164 26.87 35.48 4.97
C GLU A 1164 27.55 36.73 4.38
N THR A 1165 28.67 36.61 3.64
CA THR A 1165 29.26 37.77 2.94
C THR A 1165 28.28 38.33 1.92
N ASN A 1166 27.63 37.47 1.12
CA ASN A 1166 26.61 37.89 0.16
C ASN A 1166 25.43 38.60 0.86
N ALA A 1167 24.90 38.04 1.95
CA ALA A 1167 23.84 38.67 2.73
C ALA A 1167 24.22 40.07 3.23
N LYS A 1168 25.44 40.26 3.76
CA LYS A 1168 25.90 41.57 4.24
C LYS A 1168 26.13 42.58 3.11
N VAL A 1169 26.55 42.12 1.93
CA VAL A 1169 26.60 42.98 0.73
C VAL A 1169 25.19 43.45 0.36
N LEU A 1170 24.21 42.52 0.39
CA LEU A 1170 22.80 42.83 0.14
C LEU A 1170 22.23 43.84 1.15
N GLU A 1171 22.51 43.64 2.43
CA GLU A 1171 22.08 44.52 3.51
C GLU A 1171 22.67 45.93 3.36
N LYS A 1172 23.98 46.04 3.07
CA LYS A 1172 24.69 47.31 3.01
C LYS A 1172 24.29 48.18 1.82
N PHE A 1173 24.12 47.57 0.64
CA PHE A 1173 24.05 48.33 -0.61
C PHE A 1173 22.69 48.36 -1.28
N TYR A 1174 21.83 47.38 -1.02
CA TYR A 1174 20.54 47.30 -1.68
C TYR A 1174 19.43 47.78 -0.76
N SER A 1175 18.46 48.48 -1.35
CA SER A 1175 17.29 49.01 -0.67
C SER A 1175 16.42 47.89 -0.09
N LYS A 1176 15.41 48.28 0.71
CA LYS A 1176 14.38 47.35 1.17
C LYS A 1176 13.59 46.79 -0.02
N ASP A 1177 13.17 47.66 -0.94
CA ASP A 1177 12.37 47.30 -2.09
C ASP A 1177 13.28 47.12 -3.33
N LEU A 1178 13.17 45.98 -3.97
CA LEU A 1178 13.92 45.57 -5.16
C LEU A 1178 12.92 45.40 -6.31
N GLU A 1179 13.30 45.89 -7.50
CA GLU A 1179 12.51 45.58 -8.70
C GLU A 1179 12.74 44.12 -9.12
N THR A 1180 14.01 43.69 -9.13
CA THR A 1180 14.42 42.33 -9.47
C THR A 1180 15.46 41.81 -8.49
N ALA A 1181 15.44 40.51 -8.18
CA ALA A 1181 16.50 39.80 -7.50
C ALA A 1181 16.92 38.56 -8.29
N TYR A 1182 18.22 38.44 -8.62
CA TYR A 1182 18.75 37.27 -9.33
C TYR A 1182 19.27 36.24 -8.32
N VAL A 1183 18.99 34.96 -8.55
CA VAL A 1183 19.39 33.86 -7.66
C VAL A 1183 20.23 32.85 -8.44
N ALA A 1184 21.47 32.62 -8.00
CA ALA A 1184 22.42 31.72 -8.63
C ALA A 1184 23.06 30.76 -7.60
N LYS A 1185 23.71 29.69 -8.06
CA LYS A 1185 24.42 28.76 -7.17
C LYS A 1185 25.65 29.40 -6.53
N GLY A 1186 25.84 29.15 -5.25
CA GLY A 1186 27.00 29.64 -4.50
C GLY A 1186 28.24 28.76 -4.58
N LYS A 1187 28.14 27.50 -5.02
CA LYS A 1187 29.29 26.59 -5.20
C LYS A 1187 29.87 26.68 -6.63
N GLU A 1188 29.05 26.48 -7.66
CA GLU A 1188 29.43 26.73 -9.06
C GLU A 1188 29.08 28.17 -9.46
N LEU A 1189 30.07 29.05 -9.39
CA LEU A 1189 29.85 30.50 -9.47
C LEU A 1189 29.83 31.08 -10.89
N ILE A 1190 29.93 30.24 -11.93
CA ILE A 1190 30.01 30.72 -13.32
C ILE A 1190 28.72 31.39 -13.80
N ASP A 1191 27.57 30.88 -13.37
CA ASP A 1191 26.28 31.48 -13.71
C ASP A 1191 26.11 32.83 -13.01
N ALA A 1192 26.59 32.95 -11.76
CA ALA A 1192 26.62 34.22 -11.03
C ALA A 1192 27.51 35.27 -11.74
N LEU A 1193 28.65 34.86 -12.30
CA LEU A 1193 29.52 35.73 -13.08
C LEU A 1193 28.82 36.26 -14.34
N SER A 1194 28.23 35.37 -15.15
CA SER A 1194 27.53 35.77 -16.38
C SER A 1194 26.30 36.63 -16.08
N THR A 1195 25.67 36.46 -14.91
CA THR A 1195 24.53 37.27 -14.45
C THR A 1195 24.92 38.69 -14.08
N GLY A 1196 26.15 38.91 -13.61
CA GLY A 1196 26.62 40.17 -13.03
C GLY A 1196 26.28 41.43 -13.86
N PRO A 1197 26.60 41.49 -15.17
CA PRO A 1197 26.31 42.66 -15.99
C PRO A 1197 24.81 42.92 -16.17
N ILE A 1198 24.01 41.85 -16.27
CA ILE A 1198 22.56 41.94 -16.42
C ILE A 1198 21.94 42.46 -15.11
N ALA A 1199 22.31 41.85 -13.98
CA ALA A 1199 21.87 42.28 -12.66
C ALA A 1199 22.27 43.74 -12.36
N SER A 1200 23.46 44.17 -12.77
CA SER A 1200 23.90 45.56 -12.64
C SER A 1200 23.05 46.54 -13.43
N MET A 1201 22.65 46.19 -14.67
CA MET A 1201 21.76 47.03 -15.49
C MET A 1201 20.35 47.15 -14.92
N ASP A 1202 19.91 46.17 -14.15
CA ASP A 1202 18.64 46.19 -13.41
C ASP A 1202 18.76 46.83 -12.03
N ASN A 1203 19.96 47.27 -11.62
CA ASN A 1203 20.25 47.69 -10.25
C ASN A 1203 19.84 46.61 -9.22
N ALA A 1204 20.03 45.34 -9.58
CA ALA A 1204 19.61 44.16 -8.85
C ALA A 1204 20.79 43.43 -8.17
N PRO A 1205 20.55 42.77 -7.02
CA PRO A 1205 21.54 41.90 -6.42
C PRO A 1205 21.62 40.55 -7.15
N VAL A 1206 22.78 39.91 -7.07
CA VAL A 1206 22.95 38.47 -7.33
C VAL A 1206 23.06 37.76 -5.97
N ILE A 1207 21.99 37.07 -5.60
CA ILE A 1207 21.91 36.23 -4.41
C ILE A 1207 22.53 34.88 -4.74
N ILE A 1208 23.54 34.48 -3.98
CA ILE A 1208 24.10 33.14 -4.11
C ILE A 1208 23.55 32.20 -3.04
N VAL A 1209 23.06 31.04 -3.44
CA VAL A 1209 22.42 30.06 -2.52
C VAL A 1209 23.13 28.71 -2.51
N GLY A 1210 23.04 28.02 -1.36
CA GLY A 1210 23.44 26.63 -1.20
C GLY A 1210 22.25 25.68 -1.29
N ASN A 1211 22.36 24.50 -0.67
CA ASN A 1211 21.24 23.55 -0.54
C ASN A 1211 20.19 24.02 0.48
N ASP A 1212 20.50 25.04 1.29
CA ASP A 1212 19.58 25.80 2.13
C ASP A 1212 20.13 27.22 2.36
N LEU A 1213 19.32 28.11 2.92
CA LEU A 1213 19.68 29.45 3.38
C LEU A 1213 20.14 29.43 4.83
N ASN A 1214 21.30 30.02 5.11
CA ASN A 1214 21.73 30.21 6.49
C ASN A 1214 20.90 31.32 7.19
N GLN A 1215 20.95 31.37 8.52
CA GLN A 1215 20.13 32.30 9.30
C GLN A 1215 20.35 33.78 8.92
N GLU A 1216 21.56 34.16 8.56
CA GLU A 1216 21.86 35.54 8.16
C GLU A 1216 21.20 35.89 6.82
N GLN A 1217 21.26 34.98 5.84
CA GLN A 1217 20.53 35.14 4.58
C GLN A 1217 19.03 35.23 4.83
N VAL A 1218 18.47 34.36 5.69
CA VAL A 1218 17.06 34.41 6.05
C VAL A 1218 16.70 35.79 6.62
N ASN A 1219 17.48 36.30 7.58
CA ASN A 1219 17.23 37.60 8.20
C ASN A 1219 17.27 38.75 7.18
N VAL A 1220 18.31 38.79 6.33
CA VAL A 1220 18.48 39.87 5.35
C VAL A 1220 17.41 39.80 4.27
N LEU A 1221 17.12 38.61 3.72
CA LEU A 1221 16.09 38.44 2.70
C LEU A 1221 14.71 38.78 3.25
N ASN A 1222 14.39 38.35 4.49
CA ASN A 1222 13.14 38.70 5.15
C ASN A 1222 12.98 40.22 5.40
N SER A 1223 14.07 40.97 5.46
CA SER A 1223 14.02 42.43 5.60
C SER A 1223 13.70 43.16 4.30
N LYS A 1224 13.70 42.46 3.15
CA LYS A 1224 13.56 43.01 1.80
C LYS A 1224 12.27 42.53 1.12
N ASN A 1225 11.93 43.18 0.01
CA ASN A 1225 10.83 42.81 -0.89
C ASN A 1225 11.33 42.90 -2.34
N ALA A 1226 11.00 41.93 -3.19
CA ALA A 1226 11.37 41.91 -4.61
C ALA A 1226 10.12 41.67 -5.48
N LYS A 1227 9.86 42.54 -6.46
CA LYS A 1227 8.73 42.37 -7.39
C LYS A 1227 8.91 41.22 -8.37
N SER A 1228 10.17 40.96 -8.75
CA SER A 1228 10.54 39.88 -9.67
C SER A 1228 11.74 39.12 -9.13
N ILE A 1229 11.69 37.79 -9.23
CA ILE A 1229 12.79 36.91 -8.86
C ILE A 1229 13.19 36.10 -10.09
N VAL A 1230 14.48 36.08 -10.38
CA VAL A 1230 15.03 35.40 -11.55
C VAL A 1230 16.02 34.34 -11.09
N LYS A 1231 15.66 33.07 -11.25
CA LYS A 1231 16.58 31.94 -11.05
C LYS A 1231 17.50 31.83 -12.26
N VAL A 1232 18.80 31.72 -12.03
CA VAL A 1232 19.80 31.63 -13.09
C VAL A 1232 20.65 30.38 -12.94
N GLY A 1233 20.67 29.57 -14.01
CA GLY A 1233 21.37 28.29 -14.07
C GLY A 1233 20.61 27.15 -13.37
N GLY A 1234 20.95 25.92 -13.77
CA GLY A 1234 20.33 24.70 -13.25
C GLY A 1234 20.90 24.23 -11.92
N GLY A 1235 20.14 23.36 -11.23
CA GLY A 1235 20.57 22.72 -9.97
C GLY A 1235 20.37 23.54 -8.70
N ILE A 1236 19.52 24.59 -8.72
CA ILE A 1236 18.98 25.21 -7.50
C ILE A 1236 17.67 24.50 -7.16
N GLN A 1237 17.60 23.93 -5.95
CA GLN A 1237 16.46 23.18 -5.44
C GLN A 1237 15.19 24.03 -5.35
N ASN A 1238 14.04 23.46 -5.72
CA ASN A 1238 12.74 24.14 -5.69
C ASN A 1238 12.40 24.68 -4.30
N LYS A 1239 12.66 23.92 -3.23
CA LYS A 1239 12.44 24.41 -1.86
C LYS A 1239 13.31 25.62 -1.51
N VAL A 1240 14.55 25.69 -1.99
CA VAL A 1240 15.46 26.81 -1.71
C VAL A 1240 15.01 28.06 -2.46
N ILE A 1241 14.68 27.92 -3.74
CA ILE A 1241 14.15 29.06 -4.52
C ILE A 1241 12.80 29.49 -3.95
N ASN A 1242 11.91 28.57 -3.57
CA ASN A 1242 10.64 28.88 -2.91
C ASN A 1242 10.85 29.59 -1.57
N LYS A 1243 11.85 29.18 -0.76
CA LYS A 1243 12.21 29.87 0.49
C LYS A 1243 12.75 31.27 0.22
N VAL A 1244 13.56 31.47 -0.82
CA VAL A 1244 13.97 32.83 -1.24
C VAL A 1244 12.74 33.66 -1.63
N ILE A 1245 11.81 33.08 -2.38
CA ILE A 1245 10.61 33.79 -2.86
C ILE A 1245 9.67 34.13 -1.71
N SER A 1246 9.44 33.21 -0.75
CA SER A 1246 8.59 33.47 0.41
C SER A 1246 9.16 34.56 1.32
N LEU A 1247 10.49 34.67 1.41
CA LEU A 1247 11.16 35.72 2.17
C LEU A 1247 11.11 37.08 1.46
N LEU A 1248 11.13 37.08 0.12
CA LEU A 1248 11.20 38.29 -0.71
C LEU A 1248 9.84 38.73 -1.30
N SER A 1249 8.76 37.96 -1.24
CA SER A 1249 7.47 38.30 -1.87
C SER A 1249 6.44 38.66 -0.80
N LYS A 1250 6.47 39.90 -0.35
CA LYS A 1250 5.63 40.43 0.73
C LYS A 1250 4.65 41.49 0.26
#